data_AF-A0A969AXQ8-F1
#
_entry.id   AF-A0A969AXQ8-F1
#
_cell.length_a   1.000
_cell.length_b   1.000
_cell.length_c   1.000
_cell.angle_alpha   90.00
_cell.angle_beta   90.00
_cell.angle_gamma   90.00
#
_symmetry.space_group_name_H-M   'P 1'
#
loop_
_entity.id
_entity.type
_entity.pdbx_description
1 polymer ?
#
loop_
_entity_poly.entity_id
_entity_poly.type
_entity_poly.pdbx_seq_one_letter_code
_entity_poly.pdbx_strand_id
1 'polypeptide(L)'
;MYKVATSLSQGGEETDAIENPLGFRFFHWDFEDNHLVVNGEKINIKGTNRHQEYPWLGDAIPKWMHKMDMEDIALGLGHNFIRLTHYPNDKYLYELTDSLGIITVEEVPNIKNIDFDEDIQRQNVIEMIRRDRNHPSIFFWSMGNETSDAADSKWAWEEDTTRILHLRKGEEGGDFITHTHKNLEMESMLRVVMRGWFGTDDSPASINPSPENGQHCSSETWEHQMARVEGGSIRGLMGKNAITWLYADHGADREYLNCPLQHFNAKGLVDLYRQPKYIYHLTRANYTDKPMIYVHPHFWRSKYVGTRQNIMVDSNCDEVSLFVNDQLIETKKPSKDGFFTLEFNDVTITSDGVLKAIGSKNGQQYPYEVRMPAKPHRIVATSAQSRLPADRSGIAIIKADILDAHDVPVFDATNTLHWEIAGPGSLVGPKVYESDINKLESKTGTGYGVVPVCNVVRTSNVAGELMVIVSSPGLISDTILIESVKPADDQRYIEEVALDNDARAMVKKDTTMNYVPLVEVEIVPIRENHPIVGADFNSYRNAIDQFIKSRNRWFNQDAYGYQVLLDVLAKKMVSMQGELIADDYNFIINQYNQYYELEKQINRGTGATEEDKVEVLKPYAKSIIEQSAPVDVEREKLRIRNMHF
;
A
#
# COMPACT_ATOMS: atom_id res chain seq x y z
N MET A 1 -8.07 -17.07 -23.66
CA MET A 1 -6.77 -17.43 -23.07
C MET A 1 -6.46 -18.86 -23.41
N TYR A 2 -5.23 -19.13 -23.84
CA TYR A 2 -4.69 -20.46 -24.07
C TYR A 2 -3.60 -20.74 -23.03
N LYS A 3 -3.13 -21.98 -23.00
CA LYS A 3 -1.92 -22.38 -22.28
C LYS A 3 -1.04 -23.21 -23.20
N VAL A 4 0.27 -23.12 -23.01
CA VAL A 4 1.24 -24.03 -23.61
C VAL A 4 1.70 -24.97 -22.51
N ALA A 5 1.35 -26.25 -22.63
CA ALA A 5 1.85 -27.31 -21.77
C ALA A 5 3.08 -27.95 -22.43
N THR A 6 4.20 -27.98 -21.71
CA THR A 6 5.45 -28.59 -22.15
C THR A 6 5.79 -29.72 -21.19
N SER A 7 5.87 -30.95 -21.70
CA SER A 7 6.28 -32.15 -20.96
C SER A 7 7.65 -32.62 -21.44
N LEU A 8 8.55 -32.95 -20.51
CA LEU A 8 9.82 -33.61 -20.79
C LEU A 8 9.70 -35.09 -20.44
N SER A 9 10.12 -35.98 -21.33
CA SER A 9 10.11 -37.41 -21.07
C SER A 9 11.48 -38.05 -21.27
N GLN A 10 11.85 -38.95 -20.36
CA GLN A 10 13.06 -39.77 -20.45
C GLN A 10 12.65 -41.25 -20.39
N GLY A 11 13.06 -42.05 -21.38
CA GLY A 11 12.71 -43.48 -21.42
C GLY A 11 11.22 -43.79 -21.61
N GLY A 12 10.42 -42.80 -22.04
CA GLY A 12 8.97 -42.95 -22.20
C GLY A 12 8.15 -42.54 -20.96
N GLU A 13 8.80 -42.12 -19.88
CA GLU A 13 8.16 -41.58 -18.68
C GLU A 13 8.34 -40.06 -18.61
N GLU A 14 7.30 -39.34 -18.20
CA GLU A 14 7.36 -37.90 -17.97
C GLU A 14 8.18 -37.60 -16.71
N THR A 15 9.19 -36.75 -16.85
CA THR A 15 10.12 -36.38 -15.76
C THR A 15 9.92 -34.94 -15.30
N ASP A 16 9.34 -34.09 -16.14
CA ASP A 16 9.06 -32.69 -15.82
C ASP A 16 7.92 -32.16 -16.69
N ALA A 17 7.15 -31.21 -16.17
CA ALA A 17 6.06 -30.56 -16.89
C ALA A 17 5.86 -29.11 -16.42
N ILE A 18 5.60 -28.22 -17.37
CA ILE A 18 5.30 -26.81 -17.09
C ILE A 18 4.17 -26.31 -17.98
N GLU A 19 3.30 -25.47 -17.42
CA GLU A 19 2.29 -24.72 -18.16
C GLU A 19 2.66 -23.24 -18.20
N ASN A 20 2.58 -22.62 -19.38
CA ASN A 20 2.77 -21.18 -19.57
C ASN A 20 1.50 -20.54 -20.15
N PRO A 21 1.16 -19.30 -19.78
CA PRO A 21 0.05 -18.57 -20.39
C PRO A 21 0.32 -18.29 -21.87
N LEU A 22 -0.74 -18.20 -22.67
CA LEU A 22 -0.67 -17.78 -24.07
C LEU A 22 -1.92 -16.99 -24.47
N GLY A 23 -1.71 -15.89 -25.21
CA GLY A 23 -2.77 -15.15 -25.88
C GLY A 23 -2.33 -14.65 -27.24
N PHE A 24 -3.17 -14.88 -28.27
CA PHE A 24 -2.93 -14.39 -29.62
C PHE A 24 -3.45 -12.96 -29.76
N ARG A 25 -2.54 -12.03 -29.98
CA ARG A 25 -2.83 -10.62 -30.29
C ARG A 25 -1.69 -10.05 -31.12
N PHE A 26 -1.95 -8.96 -31.82
CA PHE A 26 -0.92 -8.12 -32.40
C PHE A 26 -1.22 -6.67 -32.08
N PHE A 27 -0.18 -5.85 -31.92
CA PHE A 27 -0.34 -4.45 -31.59
C PHE A 27 0.84 -3.63 -32.09
N HIS A 28 0.63 -2.33 -32.22
CA HIS A 28 1.69 -1.35 -32.44
C HIS A 28 1.26 0.01 -31.87
N TRP A 29 2.23 0.89 -31.64
CA TRP A 29 1.96 2.29 -31.35
C TRP A 29 1.91 3.09 -32.66
N ASP A 30 0.82 3.83 -32.87
CA ASP A 30 0.68 4.82 -33.92
C ASP A 30 1.26 6.15 -33.40
N PHE A 31 2.41 6.55 -33.96
CA PHE A 31 3.13 7.76 -33.55
C PHE A 31 2.56 9.04 -34.15
N GLU A 32 1.76 8.97 -35.21
CA GLU A 32 1.12 10.15 -35.80
C GLU A 32 -0.04 10.59 -34.91
N ASP A 33 -0.85 9.63 -34.49
CA ASP A 33 -2.04 9.89 -33.65
C ASP A 33 -1.78 9.73 -32.14
N ASN A 34 -0.61 9.23 -31.73
CA ASN A 34 -0.29 8.83 -30.35
C ASN A 34 -1.35 7.92 -29.74
N HIS A 35 -1.65 6.81 -30.43
CA HIS A 35 -2.63 5.82 -30.00
C HIS A 35 -2.08 4.40 -30.08
N LEU A 36 -2.56 3.53 -29.19
CA LEU A 36 -2.31 2.10 -29.28
C LEU A 36 -3.31 1.47 -30.25
N VAL A 37 -2.81 0.65 -31.18
CA VAL A 37 -3.65 -0.17 -32.06
C VAL A 37 -3.50 -1.62 -31.66
N VAL A 38 -4.61 -2.30 -31.37
CA VAL A 38 -4.64 -3.71 -30.94
C VAL A 38 -5.58 -4.49 -31.84
N ASN A 39 -5.08 -5.56 -32.45
CA ASN A 39 -5.82 -6.41 -33.39
C ASN A 39 -6.47 -5.63 -34.55
N GLY A 40 -5.87 -4.50 -34.96
CA GLY A 40 -6.37 -3.63 -36.02
C GLY A 40 -7.29 -2.49 -35.54
N GLU A 41 -7.65 -2.46 -34.26
CA GLU A 41 -8.56 -1.46 -33.70
C GLU A 41 -7.82 -0.45 -32.82
N LYS A 42 -8.17 0.84 -32.94
CA LYS A 42 -7.63 1.90 -32.06
C LYS A 42 -8.19 1.74 -30.65
N ILE A 43 -7.30 1.67 -29.67
CA ILE A 43 -7.65 1.56 -28.26
C ILE A 43 -7.42 2.91 -27.58
N ASN A 44 -8.44 3.37 -26.88
CA ASN A 44 -8.32 4.49 -25.97
C ASN A 44 -7.88 3.98 -24.58
N ILE A 45 -6.72 4.42 -24.11
CA ILE A 45 -6.12 4.00 -22.84
C ILE A 45 -6.78 4.75 -21.68
N LYS A 46 -7.36 4.01 -20.75
CA LYS A 46 -7.92 4.51 -19.50
C LYS A 46 -7.27 3.71 -18.38
N GLY A 47 -6.31 4.31 -17.69
CA GLY A 47 -5.48 3.52 -16.77
C GLY A 47 -5.11 4.22 -15.49
N THR A 48 -4.39 3.48 -14.66
CA THR A 48 -3.84 3.95 -13.40
C THR A 48 -2.48 3.33 -13.12
N ASN A 49 -1.73 3.95 -12.20
CA ASN A 49 -0.53 3.36 -11.61
C ASN A 49 -0.91 2.62 -10.33
N ARG A 50 -0.10 1.65 -9.92
CA ARG A 50 -0.32 0.89 -8.68
C ARG A 50 0.99 0.56 -7.97
N HIS A 51 1.02 0.88 -6.67
CA HIS A 51 1.93 0.28 -5.70
C HIS A 51 1.23 -0.90 -4.98
N GLN A 52 1.99 -1.86 -4.47
CA GLN A 52 1.45 -3.13 -3.95
C GLN A 52 1.14 -3.16 -2.45
N GLU A 53 1.16 -2.02 -1.77
CA GLU A 53 1.10 -1.96 -0.30
C GLU A 53 -0.32 -1.78 0.29
N TYR A 54 -0.52 -2.24 1.52
CA TYR A 54 -1.69 -1.92 2.35
C TYR A 54 -1.26 -1.49 3.76
N PRO A 55 -1.95 -0.53 4.42
CA PRO A 55 -1.60 -0.09 5.77
C PRO A 55 -1.34 -1.26 6.74
N TRP A 56 -0.22 -1.18 7.45
CA TRP A 56 0.23 -2.16 8.45
C TRP A 56 0.66 -3.54 7.91
N LEU A 57 0.34 -3.86 6.66
CA LEU A 57 0.84 -5.05 5.96
C LEU A 57 2.08 -4.74 5.10
N GLY A 58 2.27 -3.48 4.71
CA GLY A 58 3.25 -3.11 3.71
C GLY A 58 2.98 -3.88 2.41
N ASP A 59 4.03 -4.39 1.79
CA ASP A 59 3.95 -5.19 0.56
C ASP A 59 3.54 -6.66 0.79
N ALA A 60 3.47 -7.12 2.05
CA ALA A 60 3.15 -8.50 2.40
C ALA A 60 1.63 -8.75 2.43
N ILE A 61 0.95 -8.43 1.33
CA ILE A 61 -0.51 -8.58 1.20
C ILE A 61 -0.89 -9.94 0.61
N PRO A 62 -2.00 -10.56 1.06
CA PRO A 62 -2.49 -11.81 0.51
C PRO A 62 -3.03 -11.64 -0.92
N LYS A 63 -3.00 -12.71 -1.72
CA LYS A 63 -3.46 -12.72 -3.12
C LYS A 63 -4.86 -12.18 -3.32
N TRP A 64 -5.78 -12.42 -2.37
CA TRP A 64 -7.15 -11.93 -2.48
C TRP A 64 -7.22 -10.38 -2.46
N MET A 65 -6.28 -9.69 -1.81
CA MET A 65 -6.20 -8.22 -1.84
C MET A 65 -5.72 -7.71 -3.19
N HIS A 66 -4.74 -8.39 -3.82
CA HIS A 66 -4.40 -8.09 -5.22
C HIS A 66 -5.61 -8.24 -6.13
N LYS A 67 -6.35 -9.34 -5.97
CA LYS A 67 -7.58 -9.56 -6.73
C LYS A 67 -8.61 -8.46 -6.49
N MET A 68 -8.83 -8.06 -5.23
CA MET A 68 -9.74 -6.97 -4.86
C MET A 68 -9.36 -5.66 -5.56
N ASP A 69 -8.10 -5.24 -5.47
CA ASP A 69 -7.61 -4.02 -6.13
C ASP A 69 -7.81 -4.11 -7.66
N MET A 70 -7.42 -5.22 -8.29
CA MET A 70 -7.49 -5.39 -9.74
C MET A 70 -8.92 -5.50 -10.28
N GLU A 71 -9.82 -6.16 -9.56
CA GLU A 71 -11.24 -6.21 -9.92
C GLU A 71 -11.90 -4.83 -9.81
N ASP A 72 -11.55 -4.03 -8.81
CA ASP A 72 -12.05 -2.66 -8.68
C ASP A 72 -11.48 -1.74 -9.78
N ILE A 73 -10.20 -1.86 -10.12
CA ILE A 73 -9.59 -1.15 -11.25
C ILE A 73 -10.31 -1.49 -12.57
N ALA A 74 -10.51 -2.78 -12.86
CA ALA A 74 -11.14 -3.21 -14.10
C ALA A 74 -12.65 -2.90 -14.15
N LEU A 75 -13.39 -3.34 -13.15
CA LEU A 75 -14.86 -3.38 -13.16
C LEU A 75 -15.47 -2.19 -12.45
N GLY A 76 -14.82 -1.72 -11.39
CA GLY A 76 -15.23 -0.54 -10.63
C GLY A 76 -14.99 0.73 -11.44
N LEU A 77 -13.75 0.96 -11.88
CA LEU A 77 -13.30 2.16 -12.58
C LEU A 77 -13.40 2.08 -14.11
N GLY A 78 -13.59 0.87 -14.68
CA GLY A 78 -13.62 0.70 -16.14
C GLY A 78 -12.25 0.92 -16.79
N HIS A 79 -11.16 0.73 -16.05
CA HIS A 79 -9.82 0.87 -16.58
C HIS A 79 -9.43 -0.35 -17.41
N ASN A 80 -8.76 -0.10 -18.53
CA ASN A 80 -8.24 -1.11 -19.44
C ASN A 80 -6.70 -1.11 -19.50
N PHE A 81 -6.05 -0.32 -18.65
CA PHE A 81 -4.61 -0.17 -18.62
C PHE A 81 -4.11 -0.05 -17.17
N ILE A 82 -2.96 -0.66 -16.88
CA ILE A 82 -2.25 -0.47 -15.60
C ILE A 82 -0.74 -0.37 -15.81
N ARG A 83 -0.11 0.54 -15.08
CA ARG A 83 1.34 0.55 -14.89
C ARG A 83 1.66 0.01 -13.51
N LEU A 84 2.40 -1.10 -13.46
CA LEU A 84 2.84 -1.73 -12.22
C LEU A 84 4.16 -1.09 -11.78
N THR A 85 4.04 -0.04 -10.97
CA THR A 85 5.12 0.91 -10.68
C THR A 85 5.84 0.61 -9.37
N HIS A 86 7.17 0.76 -9.27
CA HIS A 86 8.19 0.88 -10.32
C HIS A 86 9.13 -0.30 -10.13
N TYR A 87 8.58 -1.50 -10.26
CA TYR A 87 9.29 -2.74 -10.00
C TYR A 87 8.44 -3.92 -10.49
N PRO A 88 9.08 -5.07 -10.80
CA PRO A 88 8.35 -6.30 -11.08
C PRO A 88 7.45 -6.64 -9.89
N ASN A 89 6.15 -6.74 -10.13
CA ASN A 89 5.16 -7.10 -9.12
C ASN A 89 5.09 -8.62 -8.95
N ASP A 90 4.24 -9.07 -8.03
CA ASP A 90 3.93 -10.48 -7.84
C ASP A 90 3.34 -11.12 -9.11
N LYS A 91 3.77 -12.35 -9.45
CA LYS A 91 3.34 -13.12 -10.64
C LYS A 91 1.82 -13.17 -10.82
N TYR A 92 1.06 -13.23 -9.71
CA TYR A 92 -0.39 -13.30 -9.72
C TYR A 92 -1.05 -12.06 -10.34
N LEU A 93 -0.40 -10.88 -10.29
CA LEU A 93 -0.92 -9.67 -10.93
C LEU A 93 -0.95 -9.83 -12.45
N TYR A 94 0.05 -10.48 -13.05
CA TYR A 94 0.09 -10.69 -14.49
C TYR A 94 -0.97 -11.71 -14.93
N GLU A 95 -1.22 -12.75 -14.11
CA GLU A 95 -2.38 -13.64 -14.32
C GLU A 95 -3.72 -12.90 -14.24
N LEU A 96 -3.86 -11.96 -13.28
CA LEU A 96 -5.07 -11.14 -13.14
C LEU A 96 -5.24 -10.20 -14.34
N THR A 97 -4.20 -9.49 -14.76
CA THR A 97 -4.25 -8.57 -15.92
C THR A 97 -4.57 -9.33 -17.22
N ASP A 98 -4.04 -10.54 -17.39
CA ASP A 98 -4.43 -11.43 -18.49
C ASP A 98 -5.92 -11.76 -18.45
N SER A 99 -6.42 -12.19 -17.29
CA SER A 99 -7.81 -12.63 -17.12
C SER A 99 -8.83 -11.50 -17.23
N LEU A 100 -8.44 -10.30 -16.81
CA LEU A 100 -9.28 -9.09 -16.81
C LEU A 100 -9.17 -8.30 -18.13
N GLY A 101 -8.23 -8.65 -19.00
CA GLY A 101 -8.01 -7.95 -20.28
C GLY A 101 -7.43 -6.55 -20.10
N ILE A 102 -6.52 -6.37 -19.14
CA ILE A 102 -5.88 -5.08 -18.83
C ILE A 102 -4.51 -5.01 -19.52
N ILE A 103 -4.30 -3.97 -20.33
CA ILE A 103 -3.00 -3.67 -20.93
C ILE A 103 -2.02 -3.25 -19.84
N THR A 104 -0.87 -3.90 -19.78
CA THR A 104 0.06 -3.77 -18.66
C THR A 104 1.42 -3.24 -19.12
N VAL A 105 1.96 -2.32 -18.34
CA VAL A 105 3.37 -1.94 -18.33
C VAL A 105 4.02 -2.61 -17.14
N GLU A 106 5.05 -3.39 -17.40
CA GLU A 106 5.95 -3.92 -16.37
C GLU A 106 7.26 -3.13 -16.39
N GLU A 107 7.80 -2.83 -15.22
CA GLU A 107 8.86 -1.82 -15.05
C GLU A 107 9.99 -2.33 -14.15
N VAL A 108 11.24 -2.07 -14.57
CA VAL A 108 12.45 -2.34 -13.76
C VAL A 108 12.58 -1.31 -12.63
N PRO A 109 13.31 -1.62 -11.54
CA PRO A 109 13.41 -0.74 -10.36
C PRO A 109 14.23 0.54 -10.54
N ASN A 110 14.67 0.88 -11.76
CA ASN A 110 15.41 2.09 -12.07
C ASN A 110 14.53 3.34 -11.96
N ILE A 111 14.39 3.87 -10.74
CA ILE A 111 13.67 5.11 -10.47
C ILE A 111 14.57 6.13 -9.78
N LYS A 112 14.49 7.41 -10.19
CA LYS A 112 15.14 8.54 -9.50
C LYS A 112 16.64 8.36 -9.22
N ASN A 113 17.36 7.73 -10.16
CA ASN A 113 18.81 7.51 -10.06
C ASN A 113 19.20 6.71 -8.80
N ILE A 114 18.41 5.69 -8.44
CA ILE A 114 18.91 4.67 -7.52
C ILE A 114 20.16 4.06 -8.14
N ASP A 115 21.26 4.12 -7.38
CA ASP A 115 22.59 3.67 -7.79
C ASP A 115 22.65 2.14 -7.84
N PHE A 116 22.26 1.57 -8.97
CA PHE A 116 22.38 0.14 -9.24
C PHE A 116 23.58 -0.12 -10.13
N ASP A 117 24.44 -1.05 -9.72
CA ASP A 117 25.48 -1.58 -10.60
C ASP A 117 24.89 -2.12 -11.91
N GLU A 118 25.60 -1.92 -13.02
CA GLU A 118 25.17 -2.35 -14.37
C GLU A 118 24.75 -3.84 -14.40
N ASP A 119 25.52 -4.71 -13.74
CA ASP A 119 25.24 -6.15 -13.66
C ASP A 119 23.89 -6.43 -12.96
N ILE A 120 23.54 -5.63 -11.95
CA ILE A 120 22.26 -5.74 -11.23
C ILE A 120 21.11 -5.23 -12.10
N GLN A 121 21.29 -4.09 -12.78
CA GLN A 121 20.28 -3.58 -13.72
C GLN A 121 20.00 -4.60 -14.82
N ARG A 122 21.07 -5.17 -15.42
CA ARG A 122 20.98 -6.21 -16.43
C ARG A 122 20.28 -7.46 -15.92
N GLN A 123 20.62 -7.91 -14.72
CA GLN A 123 19.96 -9.06 -14.08
C GLN A 123 18.46 -8.82 -13.92
N ASN A 124 18.06 -7.65 -13.38
CA ASN A 124 16.66 -7.28 -13.20
C ASN A 124 15.87 -7.33 -14.52
N VAL A 125 16.43 -6.79 -15.61
CA VAL A 125 15.78 -6.78 -16.93
C VAL A 125 15.58 -8.19 -17.46
N ILE A 126 16.65 -9.02 -17.41
CA ILE A 126 16.60 -10.39 -17.92
C ILE A 126 15.62 -11.24 -17.11
N GLU A 127 15.65 -11.15 -15.78
CA GLU A 127 14.76 -11.93 -14.92
C GLU A 127 13.31 -11.52 -15.10
N MET A 128 12.99 -10.22 -15.13
CA MET A 128 11.65 -9.70 -15.39
C MET A 128 11.09 -10.24 -16.71
N ILE A 129 11.83 -10.06 -17.82
CA ILE A 129 11.33 -10.45 -19.15
C ILE A 129 11.21 -11.96 -19.27
N ARG A 130 12.20 -12.75 -18.81
CA ARG A 130 12.12 -14.21 -18.90
C ARG A 130 10.99 -14.79 -18.08
N ARG A 131 10.69 -14.18 -16.93
CA ARG A 131 9.59 -14.56 -16.05
C ARG A 131 8.25 -14.34 -16.74
N ASP A 132 8.06 -13.19 -17.40
CA ASP A 132 6.72 -12.72 -17.74
C ASP A 132 6.42 -12.51 -19.24
N ARG A 133 7.38 -12.70 -20.15
CA ARG A 133 7.21 -12.53 -21.62
C ARG A 133 6.11 -13.37 -22.28
N ASN A 134 5.55 -14.34 -21.58
CA ASN A 134 4.42 -15.13 -22.08
C ASN A 134 3.05 -14.53 -21.75
N HIS A 135 2.98 -13.53 -20.84
CA HIS A 135 1.72 -12.88 -20.49
C HIS A 135 1.19 -12.00 -21.62
N PRO A 136 -0.02 -12.28 -22.15
CA PRO A 136 -0.61 -11.46 -23.18
C PRO A 136 -1.11 -10.08 -22.72
N SER A 137 -1.21 -9.81 -21.43
CA SER A 137 -1.53 -8.49 -20.92
C SER A 137 -0.37 -7.50 -21.04
N ILE A 138 0.88 -7.96 -21.11
CA ILE A 138 2.06 -7.08 -21.12
C ILE A 138 2.31 -6.56 -22.54
N PHE A 139 2.26 -5.24 -22.70
CA PHE A 139 2.49 -4.55 -23.97
C PHE A 139 3.79 -3.74 -23.95
N PHE A 140 4.25 -3.36 -22.76
CA PHE A 140 5.39 -2.48 -22.57
C PHE A 140 6.36 -3.04 -21.53
N TRP A 141 7.65 -2.95 -21.85
CA TRP A 141 8.73 -3.05 -20.86
C TRP A 141 9.25 -1.63 -20.58
N SER A 142 9.13 -1.15 -19.35
CA SER A 142 9.68 0.15 -18.95
C SER A 142 11.08 -0.02 -18.40
N MET A 143 12.06 0.69 -18.98
CA MET A 143 13.48 0.65 -18.58
C MET A 143 13.81 1.62 -17.43
N GLY A 144 12.82 2.39 -16.96
CA GLY A 144 12.97 3.24 -15.79
C GLY A 144 12.00 4.41 -15.76
N ASN A 145 12.09 5.16 -14.67
CA ASN A 145 11.24 6.30 -14.36
C ASN A 145 12.02 7.46 -13.75
N GLU A 146 11.91 8.65 -14.33
CA GLU A 146 12.49 9.89 -13.76
C GLU A 146 13.98 9.72 -13.42
N THR A 147 14.73 9.10 -14.34
CA THR A 147 16.12 8.69 -14.10
C THR A 147 16.99 8.95 -15.32
N SER A 148 18.22 9.39 -15.08
CA SER A 148 19.32 9.41 -16.04
C SER A 148 20.18 8.14 -15.99
N ASP A 149 19.85 7.18 -15.13
CA ASP A 149 20.51 5.87 -14.99
C ASP A 149 19.48 4.77 -15.25
N ALA A 150 18.91 4.82 -16.45
CA ALA A 150 17.93 3.83 -16.90
C ALA A 150 18.64 2.54 -17.33
N ALA A 151 17.96 1.40 -17.19
CA ALA A 151 18.48 0.15 -17.70
C ALA A 151 18.67 0.22 -19.23
N ASP A 152 19.76 -0.34 -19.74
CA ASP A 152 20.02 -0.37 -21.19
C ASP A 152 18.97 -1.22 -21.90
N SER A 153 18.17 -0.58 -22.75
CA SER A 153 17.13 -1.23 -23.55
C SER A 153 17.64 -2.35 -24.45
N LYS A 154 18.95 -2.40 -24.75
CA LYS A 154 19.56 -3.53 -25.45
C LYS A 154 19.31 -4.86 -24.74
N TRP A 155 19.40 -4.91 -23.42
CA TRP A 155 19.17 -6.15 -22.67
C TRP A 155 17.72 -6.64 -22.81
N ALA A 156 16.77 -5.71 -22.84
CA ALA A 156 15.37 -6.03 -23.07
C ALA A 156 15.13 -6.51 -24.52
N TRP A 157 15.73 -5.81 -25.49
CA TRP A 157 15.63 -6.16 -26.91
C TRP A 157 16.20 -7.56 -27.22
N GLU A 158 17.29 -7.96 -26.58
CA GLU A 158 17.88 -9.30 -26.72
C GLU A 158 16.97 -10.42 -26.18
N GLU A 159 16.16 -10.13 -25.15
CA GLU A 159 15.25 -11.12 -24.53
C GLU A 159 13.87 -11.16 -25.19
N ASP A 160 13.37 -10.02 -25.67
CA ASP A 160 12.04 -9.90 -26.26
C ASP A 160 11.90 -8.71 -27.22
N THR A 161 11.79 -9.01 -28.52
CA THR A 161 11.55 -8.03 -29.59
C THR A 161 10.07 -7.79 -29.90
N THR A 162 9.16 -8.44 -29.16
CA THR A 162 7.71 -8.45 -29.48
C THR A 162 6.91 -7.37 -28.75
N ARG A 163 7.54 -6.58 -27.89
CA ARG A 163 6.91 -5.56 -27.03
C ARG A 163 7.52 -4.17 -27.23
N ILE A 164 6.78 -3.15 -26.80
CA ILE A 164 7.25 -1.76 -26.87
C ILE A 164 8.20 -1.49 -25.70
N LEU A 165 9.40 -1.00 -25.97
CA LEU A 165 10.32 -0.55 -24.93
C LEU A 165 10.03 0.92 -24.59
N HIS A 166 9.79 1.19 -23.31
CA HIS A 166 9.38 2.49 -22.80
C HIS A 166 10.40 3.09 -21.82
N LEU A 167 10.52 4.41 -21.84
CA LEU A 167 11.23 5.17 -20.80
C LEU A 167 10.44 6.42 -20.42
N ARG A 168 10.08 6.54 -19.13
CA ARG A 168 9.31 7.67 -18.64
C ARG A 168 10.22 8.73 -18.03
N LYS A 169 10.20 9.94 -18.60
CA LYS A 169 10.98 11.12 -18.14
C LYS A 169 12.43 10.76 -17.76
N GLY A 170 13.06 9.91 -18.56
CA GLY A 170 14.43 9.47 -18.33
C GLY A 170 15.34 9.73 -19.52
N GLU A 171 16.62 9.50 -19.28
CA GLU A 171 17.72 9.61 -20.24
C GLU A 171 18.55 8.32 -20.22
N GLU A 172 19.48 8.17 -21.16
CA GLU A 172 20.46 7.07 -21.19
C GLU A 172 19.91 5.63 -21.29
N GLY A 173 18.61 5.42 -21.54
CA GLY A 173 18.01 4.06 -21.65
C GLY A 173 18.39 3.23 -22.89
N GLY A 174 19.45 3.58 -23.62
CA GLY A 174 19.92 2.84 -24.80
C GLY A 174 19.14 3.08 -26.11
N ASP A 175 19.63 2.47 -27.19
CA ASP A 175 19.23 2.76 -28.58
C ASP A 175 17.86 2.19 -29.00
N PHE A 176 17.27 1.29 -28.21
CA PHE A 176 16.04 0.58 -28.59
C PHE A 176 14.77 1.20 -28.00
N ILE A 177 14.89 2.28 -27.22
CA ILE A 177 13.74 3.05 -26.74
C ILE A 177 13.11 3.83 -27.89
N THR A 178 11.89 3.46 -28.26
CA THR A 178 11.11 4.14 -29.31
C THR A 178 9.88 4.86 -28.76
N HIS A 179 9.51 4.60 -27.50
CA HIS A 179 8.29 5.12 -26.89
C HIS A 179 8.61 5.78 -25.56
N THR A 180 8.16 7.02 -25.34
CA THR A 180 8.45 7.78 -24.10
C THR A 180 7.21 8.46 -23.55
N HIS A 181 7.37 9.18 -22.43
CA HIS A 181 6.33 10.03 -21.84
C HIS A 181 5.73 11.06 -22.83
N LYS A 182 6.43 11.39 -23.93
CA LYS A 182 5.90 12.27 -24.99
C LYS A 182 4.81 11.60 -25.83
N ASN A 183 4.80 10.26 -25.87
CA ASN A 183 3.81 9.48 -26.60
C ASN A 183 2.62 9.12 -25.71
N LEU A 184 2.89 8.68 -24.48
CA LEU A 184 1.88 8.35 -23.49
C LEU A 184 2.30 8.93 -22.13
N GLU A 185 1.58 9.94 -21.68
CA GLU A 185 1.77 10.48 -20.33
C GLU A 185 1.21 9.47 -19.31
N MET A 186 2.09 8.65 -18.73
CA MET A 186 1.70 7.61 -17.78
C MET A 186 1.34 8.14 -16.37
N GLU A 187 1.32 9.47 -16.16
CA GLU A 187 0.94 10.11 -14.88
C GLU A 187 0.30 11.49 -15.12
N SER A 188 -0.91 11.49 -15.64
CA SER A 188 -1.61 12.73 -16.04
C SER A 188 -2.35 13.40 -14.87
N MET A 189 -2.59 12.68 -13.78
CA MET A 189 -3.26 13.16 -12.57
C MET A 189 -2.33 13.16 -11.36
N LEU A 190 -2.01 14.33 -10.82
CA LEU A 190 -1.08 14.47 -9.69
C LEU A 190 -1.64 15.45 -8.64
N ARG A 191 -2.75 15.11 -7.98
CA ARG A 191 -3.42 15.98 -6.98
C ARG A 191 -3.43 15.36 -5.59
N VAL A 192 -2.91 16.10 -4.61
CA VAL A 192 -2.79 15.62 -3.23
C VAL A 192 -4.09 15.93 -2.50
N VAL A 193 -4.81 14.88 -2.09
CA VAL A 193 -6.09 15.00 -1.39
C VAL A 193 -6.22 13.93 -0.32
N MET A 194 -6.33 14.35 0.92
CA MET A 194 -6.68 13.47 2.02
C MET A 194 -8.20 13.53 2.28
N ARG A 195 -8.85 12.38 2.32
CA ARG A 195 -10.28 12.26 2.61
C ARG A 195 -10.60 12.91 3.97
N GLY A 196 -11.63 13.73 3.99
CA GLY A 196 -12.02 14.51 5.18
C GLY A 196 -11.21 15.78 5.45
N TRP A 197 -10.18 16.09 4.65
CA TRP A 197 -9.40 17.32 4.79
C TRP A 197 -10.14 18.49 4.14
N PHE A 198 -10.40 19.52 4.94
CA PHE A 198 -11.02 20.77 4.49
C PHE A 198 -10.10 21.89 4.96
N GLY A 199 -9.23 22.37 4.08
CA GLY A 199 -8.36 23.49 4.40
C GLY A 199 -9.16 24.76 4.72
N THR A 200 -8.51 25.77 5.31
CA THR A 200 -9.07 27.13 5.43
C THR A 200 -9.29 27.82 4.06
N ASP A 201 -8.81 27.20 2.98
CA ASP A 201 -8.80 27.68 1.59
C ASP A 201 -9.79 26.93 0.67
N ASP A 202 -10.97 26.55 1.16
CA ASP A 202 -12.09 26.12 0.28
C ASP A 202 -12.68 27.32 -0.54
N SER A 203 -11.94 28.42 -0.74
CA SER A 203 -12.37 29.59 -1.51
C SER A 203 -11.83 29.56 -2.95
N PRO A 204 -12.69 29.62 -3.99
CA PRO A 204 -12.28 29.66 -5.39
C PRO A 204 -11.28 30.76 -5.76
N ALA A 205 -11.19 31.83 -4.97
CA ALA A 205 -10.37 33.01 -5.27
C ALA A 205 -8.91 32.93 -4.78
N SER A 206 -8.58 32.03 -3.84
CA SER A 206 -7.19 31.79 -3.39
C SER A 206 -6.51 30.64 -4.13
N ILE A 207 -7.24 29.98 -5.04
CA ILE A 207 -6.72 28.86 -5.83
C ILE A 207 -5.73 29.39 -6.86
N ASN A 208 -4.45 29.08 -6.69
CA ASN A 208 -3.55 28.97 -7.83
C ASN A 208 -3.98 27.69 -8.59
N PRO A 209 -4.57 27.77 -9.80
CA PRO A 209 -4.99 26.59 -10.56
C PRO A 209 -3.80 25.74 -11.04
N SER A 210 -2.59 26.31 -10.97
CA SER A 210 -1.32 25.71 -11.38
C SER A 210 -0.23 26.05 -10.35
N PRO A 211 -0.26 25.49 -9.12
CA PRO A 211 0.82 25.70 -8.18
C PRO A 211 2.11 25.17 -8.82
N GLU A 212 3.17 25.98 -8.81
CA GLU A 212 4.44 25.71 -9.52
C GLU A 212 5.02 24.32 -9.22
N ASN A 213 4.65 23.71 -8.08
CA ASN A 213 5.07 22.36 -7.68
C ASN A 213 3.93 21.32 -7.50
N GLY A 214 2.66 21.61 -7.77
CA GLY A 214 1.58 20.60 -7.81
C GLY A 214 1.29 19.80 -6.50
N GLN A 215 1.95 20.15 -5.39
CA GLN A 215 2.13 19.28 -4.23
C GLN A 215 1.55 19.86 -2.94
N HIS A 216 0.41 20.53 -3.06
CA HIS A 216 -0.35 21.08 -1.93
C HIS A 216 -1.55 20.19 -1.67
N CYS A 217 -1.76 19.80 -0.41
CA CYS A 217 -2.90 18.99 -0.02
C CYS A 217 -4.17 19.85 0.07
N SER A 218 -5.24 19.41 -0.58
CA SER A 218 -6.53 20.10 -0.60
C SER A 218 -7.70 19.14 -0.39
N SER A 219 -8.94 19.65 -0.48
CA SER A 219 -10.17 18.89 -0.29
C SER A 219 -10.57 18.08 -1.53
N GLU A 220 -11.37 17.03 -1.33
CA GLU A 220 -11.94 16.24 -2.43
C GLU A 220 -12.85 17.09 -3.34
N THR A 221 -13.54 18.09 -2.77
CA THR A 221 -14.33 19.05 -3.53
C THR A 221 -13.43 19.85 -4.48
N TRP A 222 -12.29 20.32 -4.00
CA TRP A 222 -11.34 21.06 -4.82
C TRP A 222 -10.78 20.20 -5.96
N GLU A 223 -10.36 18.96 -5.69
CA GLU A 223 -9.88 18.05 -6.73
C GLU A 223 -10.96 17.75 -7.77
N HIS A 224 -12.21 17.50 -7.34
CA HIS A 224 -13.33 17.29 -8.24
C HIS A 224 -13.62 18.51 -9.11
N GLN A 225 -13.54 19.72 -8.57
CA GLN A 225 -13.68 20.95 -9.35
C GLN A 225 -12.53 21.11 -10.34
N MET A 226 -11.29 20.93 -9.89
CA MET A 226 -10.10 21.05 -10.73
C MET A 226 -10.04 19.97 -11.82
N ALA A 227 -10.56 18.78 -11.55
CA ALA A 227 -10.75 17.74 -12.55
C ALA A 227 -11.64 18.19 -13.72
N ARG A 228 -12.54 19.15 -13.49
CA ARG A 228 -13.54 19.61 -14.44
C ARG A 228 -13.26 21.01 -15.01
N VAL A 229 -12.08 21.61 -14.90
CA VAL A 229 -11.76 22.90 -15.56
C VAL A 229 -10.73 22.72 -16.67
N GLU A 230 -10.78 23.55 -17.72
CA GLU A 230 -9.82 23.49 -18.83
C GLU A 230 -8.40 23.76 -18.33
N GLY A 231 -7.47 22.82 -18.55
CA GLY A 231 -6.11 22.85 -17.99
C GLY A 231 -6.01 22.33 -16.55
N GLY A 232 -7.14 21.98 -15.94
CA GLY A 232 -7.19 21.17 -14.73
C GLY A 232 -6.82 19.72 -15.03
N SER A 233 -6.25 19.01 -14.05
CA SER A 233 -5.53 17.72 -14.17
C SER A 233 -6.27 16.56 -14.85
N ILE A 234 -7.53 16.73 -15.29
CA ILE A 234 -8.35 15.69 -15.93
C ILE A 234 -9.12 16.23 -17.13
N ARG A 235 -9.66 17.45 -17.06
CA ARG A 235 -10.45 18.04 -18.16
C ARG A 235 -9.54 18.48 -19.30
N GLY A 236 -9.52 17.62 -20.30
CA GLY A 236 -8.61 17.63 -21.46
C GLY A 236 -8.09 16.23 -21.82
N LEU A 237 -8.17 15.30 -20.84
CA LEU A 237 -7.67 13.92 -20.93
C LEU A 237 -8.80 12.88 -20.99
N MET A 238 -9.94 13.09 -20.32
CA MET A 238 -11.05 12.12 -20.40
C MET A 238 -11.65 12.10 -21.81
N GLY A 239 -11.61 10.93 -22.44
CA GLY A 239 -11.93 10.76 -23.86
C GLY A 239 -10.71 10.63 -24.78
N LYS A 240 -9.49 10.81 -24.23
CA LYS A 240 -8.19 10.48 -24.83
C LYS A 240 -7.45 9.47 -23.93
N ASN A 241 -6.23 9.10 -24.33
CA ASN A 241 -5.33 8.31 -23.49
C ASN A 241 -5.05 9.07 -22.18
N ALA A 242 -5.39 8.45 -21.05
CA ALA A 242 -5.25 9.05 -19.73
C ALA A 242 -4.86 8.00 -18.69
N ILE A 243 -3.81 8.27 -17.92
CA ILE A 243 -3.34 7.37 -16.87
C ILE A 243 -3.18 8.16 -15.56
N THR A 244 -3.86 7.71 -14.52
CA THR A 244 -3.91 8.39 -13.24
C THR A 244 -2.74 7.97 -12.35
N TRP A 245 -2.12 8.90 -11.64
CA TRP A 245 -1.25 8.58 -10.51
C TRP A 245 -2.02 8.88 -9.23
N LEU A 246 -2.72 7.92 -8.64
CA LEU A 246 -2.66 6.46 -8.85
C LEU A 246 -3.95 5.77 -8.35
N TYR A 247 -3.98 4.43 -8.26
CA TYR A 247 -5.17 3.72 -7.77
C TYR A 247 -5.47 4.04 -6.30
N ALA A 248 -4.56 3.70 -5.39
CA ALA A 248 -4.72 3.88 -3.95
C ALA A 248 -3.64 4.78 -3.37
N ASP A 249 -3.98 5.55 -2.34
CA ASP A 249 -2.97 6.28 -1.55
C ASP A 249 -1.93 5.31 -0.98
N HIS A 250 -0.70 5.79 -0.78
CA HIS A 250 0.42 4.97 -0.33
C HIS A 250 1.46 5.79 0.47
N GLY A 251 2.31 5.12 1.23
CA GLY A 251 3.49 5.70 1.88
C GLY A 251 4.54 6.12 0.85
N ALA A 252 5.17 7.27 1.05
CA ALA A 252 6.13 7.81 0.09
C ALA A 252 7.24 8.58 0.79
N ASP A 253 8.46 8.54 0.27
CA ASP A 253 9.52 9.44 0.73
C ASP A 253 9.36 10.85 0.11
N ARG A 254 8.27 11.52 0.48
CA ARG A 254 7.93 12.85 -0.03
C ARG A 254 7.03 13.59 0.95
N GLU A 255 7.30 14.87 1.13
CA GLU A 255 6.50 15.78 1.94
C GLU A 255 5.59 16.62 1.03
N TYR A 256 4.36 16.84 1.46
CA TYR A 256 3.38 17.66 0.74
C TYR A 256 2.94 18.81 1.64
N LEU A 257 2.90 20.02 1.08
CA LEU A 257 2.54 21.21 1.84
C LEU A 257 1.08 21.13 2.30
N ASN A 258 0.82 21.55 3.53
CA ASN A 258 -0.52 21.58 4.12
C ASN A 258 -1.21 20.20 4.16
N CYS A 259 -0.44 19.12 4.08
CA CYS A 259 -0.98 17.77 4.27
C CYS A 259 -0.99 17.44 5.76
N PRO A 260 -2.02 16.76 6.28
CA PRO A 260 -2.03 16.32 7.67
C PRO A 260 -0.85 15.42 8.04
N LEU A 261 -0.41 14.61 7.07
CA LEU A 261 0.65 13.63 7.24
C LEU A 261 1.81 13.89 6.26
N GLN A 262 3.03 13.78 6.76
CA GLN A 262 4.25 13.72 5.97
C GLN A 262 4.52 12.28 5.50
N HIS A 263 5.34 12.14 4.46
CA HIS A 263 5.71 10.86 3.87
C HIS A 263 4.51 10.01 3.40
N PHE A 264 3.45 10.71 2.97
CA PHE A 264 2.16 10.12 2.63
C PHE A 264 1.65 10.67 1.30
N ASN A 265 1.54 9.83 0.28
CA ASN A 265 1.06 10.22 -1.05
C ASN A 265 -0.46 10.04 -1.19
N ALA A 266 -1.19 11.12 -0.93
CA ALA A 266 -2.66 11.18 -0.95
C ALA A 266 -3.28 11.38 -2.36
N LYS A 267 -2.68 10.83 -3.43
CA LYS A 267 -3.13 11.06 -4.83
C LYS A 267 -4.03 9.96 -5.40
N GLY A 268 -4.35 8.95 -4.61
CA GLY A 268 -5.14 7.80 -5.02
C GLY A 268 -6.58 8.18 -5.38
N LEU A 269 -7.15 7.48 -6.36
CA LEU A 269 -8.59 7.46 -6.63
C LEU A 269 -9.37 6.94 -5.41
N VAL A 270 -8.78 5.98 -4.70
CA VAL A 270 -9.21 5.52 -3.38
C VAL A 270 -8.16 5.89 -2.34
N ASP A 271 -8.56 5.97 -1.08
CA ASP A 271 -7.60 6.20 0.00
C ASP A 271 -6.81 4.93 0.40
N LEU A 272 -5.96 5.06 1.43
CA LEU A 272 -5.15 3.96 1.98
C LEU A 272 -5.98 2.71 2.34
N TYR A 273 -7.23 2.91 2.72
CA TYR A 273 -8.16 1.87 3.15
C TYR A 273 -9.13 1.46 2.05
N ARG A 274 -8.84 1.85 0.80
CA ARG A 274 -9.63 1.57 -0.41
C ARG A 274 -11.03 2.15 -0.33
N GLN A 275 -11.20 3.25 0.41
CA GLN A 275 -12.44 4.01 0.41
C GLN A 275 -12.44 4.96 -0.79
N PRO A 276 -13.47 4.91 -1.66
CA PRO A 276 -13.58 5.80 -2.81
C PRO A 276 -13.57 7.28 -2.43
N LYS A 277 -12.77 8.08 -3.15
CA LYS A 277 -12.83 9.55 -3.10
C LYS A 277 -13.78 10.09 -4.16
N TYR A 278 -14.06 11.40 -4.14
CA TYR A 278 -14.90 12.02 -5.17
C TYR A 278 -14.43 11.77 -6.61
N ILE A 279 -13.12 11.75 -6.82
CA ILE A 279 -12.55 11.51 -8.13
C ILE A 279 -12.79 10.09 -8.67
N TYR A 280 -12.95 9.10 -7.78
CA TYR A 280 -13.36 7.75 -8.16
C TYR A 280 -14.74 7.76 -8.82
N HIS A 281 -15.71 8.47 -8.23
CA HIS A 281 -17.08 8.55 -8.75
C HIS A 281 -17.16 9.30 -10.07
N LEU A 282 -16.41 10.40 -10.21
CA LEU A 282 -16.27 11.12 -11.47
C LEU A 282 -15.67 10.22 -12.56
N THR A 283 -14.64 9.44 -12.22
CA THR A 283 -14.02 8.47 -13.12
C THR A 283 -15.03 7.44 -13.58
N ARG A 284 -15.82 6.88 -12.66
CA ARG A 284 -16.88 5.91 -12.98
C ARG A 284 -17.95 6.46 -13.91
N ALA A 285 -18.41 7.69 -13.68
CA ALA A 285 -19.40 8.34 -14.53
C ALA A 285 -18.91 8.51 -15.98
N ASN A 286 -17.60 8.65 -16.19
CA ASN A 286 -17.03 8.85 -17.52
C ASN A 286 -16.59 7.56 -18.21
N TYR A 287 -16.13 6.55 -17.45
CA TYR A 287 -15.44 5.39 -18.01
C TYR A 287 -16.21 4.07 -17.93
N THR A 288 -17.30 4.01 -17.15
CA THR A 288 -18.11 2.79 -17.03
C THR A 288 -19.45 2.95 -17.73
N ASP A 289 -19.99 1.84 -18.24
CA ASP A 289 -21.35 1.79 -18.78
C ASP A 289 -22.41 1.48 -17.71
N LYS A 290 -21.99 0.89 -16.58
CA LYS A 290 -22.86 0.52 -15.47
C LYS A 290 -23.55 1.77 -14.93
N PRO A 291 -24.89 1.85 -14.95
CA PRO A 291 -25.63 2.99 -14.42
C PRO A 291 -25.16 3.33 -13.00
N MET A 292 -24.78 4.58 -12.79
CA MET A 292 -24.27 5.07 -11.51
C MET A 292 -24.75 6.50 -11.26
N ILE A 293 -24.89 6.83 -9.98
CA ILE A 293 -25.20 8.16 -9.47
C ILE A 293 -24.40 8.32 -8.19
N TYR A 294 -23.79 9.48 -8.02
CA TYR A 294 -23.16 9.85 -6.78
C TYR A 294 -23.38 11.33 -6.51
N VAL A 295 -23.81 11.65 -5.29
CA VAL A 295 -24.18 13.01 -4.90
C VAL A 295 -23.07 13.61 -4.03
N HIS A 296 -22.61 14.81 -4.39
CA HIS A 296 -21.59 15.59 -3.69
C HIS A 296 -22.20 16.90 -3.12
N PRO A 297 -21.72 17.37 -1.95
CA PRO A 297 -20.92 16.58 -1.02
C PRO A 297 -21.74 15.40 -0.47
N HIS A 298 -21.13 14.22 -0.42
CA HIS A 298 -21.82 12.99 0.00
C HIS A 298 -22.19 12.99 1.48
N PHE A 299 -21.47 13.79 2.29
CA PHE A 299 -21.85 14.08 3.65
C PHE A 299 -22.67 15.37 3.70
N TRP A 300 -23.91 15.22 4.13
CA TRP A 300 -24.67 16.33 4.66
C TRP A 300 -24.06 16.72 6.00
N ARG A 301 -23.59 17.96 6.14
CA ARG A 301 -23.08 18.43 7.43
C ARG A 301 -24.12 19.24 8.16
N SER A 302 -24.32 18.93 9.43
CA SER A 302 -25.18 19.68 10.34
C SER A 302 -24.82 21.18 10.37
N LYS A 303 -23.55 21.54 10.18
CA LYS A 303 -23.09 22.93 10.11
C LYS A 303 -23.70 23.74 8.94
N TYR A 304 -24.20 23.07 7.90
CA TYR A 304 -24.80 23.72 6.73
C TYR A 304 -26.33 23.83 6.84
N VAL A 305 -26.96 23.31 7.90
CA VAL A 305 -28.41 23.43 8.11
C VAL A 305 -28.82 24.90 8.09
N GLY A 306 -29.85 25.22 7.30
CA GLY A 306 -30.37 26.58 7.11
C GLY A 306 -29.61 27.41 6.07
N THR A 307 -28.53 26.88 5.48
CA THR A 307 -27.79 27.52 4.39
C THR A 307 -28.21 26.97 3.03
N ARG A 308 -27.84 27.68 1.95
CA ARG A 308 -27.98 27.20 0.57
C ARG A 308 -26.63 26.70 0.07
N GLN A 309 -26.62 25.54 -0.58
CA GLN A 309 -25.43 24.89 -1.11
C GLN A 309 -25.60 24.52 -2.58
N ASN A 310 -24.49 24.45 -3.31
CA ASN A 310 -24.47 23.84 -4.63
C ASN A 310 -24.27 22.33 -4.45
N ILE A 311 -25.20 21.55 -5.00
CA ILE A 311 -25.15 20.09 -4.99
C ILE A 311 -24.67 19.63 -6.35
N MET A 312 -23.64 18.79 -6.37
CA MET A 312 -23.17 18.16 -7.60
C MET A 312 -23.60 16.70 -7.65
N VAL A 313 -23.89 16.19 -8.83
CA VAL A 313 -24.23 14.78 -9.03
C VAL A 313 -23.45 14.23 -10.22
N ASP A 314 -22.56 13.28 -9.96
CA ASP A 314 -21.89 12.51 -11.01
C ASP A 314 -22.79 11.37 -11.45
N SER A 315 -23.03 11.23 -12.76
CA SER A 315 -23.93 10.20 -13.30
C SER A 315 -23.71 9.94 -14.78
N ASN A 316 -23.76 8.66 -15.17
CA ASN A 316 -23.79 8.21 -16.56
C ASN A 316 -25.19 7.75 -17.03
N CYS A 317 -26.23 8.19 -16.31
CA CYS A 317 -27.64 8.00 -16.69
C CYS A 317 -28.05 8.98 -17.80
N ASP A 318 -29.16 8.71 -18.47
CA ASP A 318 -29.69 9.55 -19.56
C ASP A 318 -30.25 10.89 -19.02
N GLU A 319 -30.83 10.84 -17.82
CA GLU A 319 -31.32 12.00 -17.07
C GLU A 319 -31.24 11.72 -15.56
N VAL A 320 -31.17 12.79 -14.77
CA VAL A 320 -31.19 12.75 -13.30
C VAL A 320 -32.11 13.83 -12.77
N SER A 321 -33.02 13.43 -11.89
CA SER A 321 -33.89 14.32 -11.12
C SER A 321 -33.40 14.42 -9.67
N LEU A 322 -33.19 15.64 -9.17
CA LEU A 322 -32.82 15.88 -7.78
C LEU A 322 -34.06 16.32 -6.98
N PHE A 323 -34.23 15.74 -5.80
CA PHE A 323 -35.31 16.04 -4.87
C PHE A 323 -34.74 16.39 -3.50
N VAL A 324 -35.41 17.32 -2.81
CA VAL A 324 -35.21 17.59 -1.38
C VAL A 324 -36.54 17.37 -0.68
N ASN A 325 -36.60 16.45 0.28
CA ASN A 325 -37.83 16.10 1.01
C ASN A 325 -39.00 15.79 0.06
N ASP A 326 -38.72 14.95 -0.93
CA ASP A 326 -39.64 14.55 -2.02
C ASP A 326 -40.13 15.67 -2.94
N GLN A 327 -39.65 16.91 -2.77
CA GLN A 327 -39.91 18.01 -3.69
C GLN A 327 -38.85 18.03 -4.80
N LEU A 328 -39.29 17.98 -6.05
CA LEU A 328 -38.41 18.08 -7.22
C LEU A 328 -37.75 19.47 -7.25
N ILE A 329 -36.42 19.49 -7.27
CA ILE A 329 -35.63 20.70 -7.50
C ILE A 329 -35.51 20.93 -9.00
N GLU A 330 -34.93 19.98 -9.72
CA GLU A 330 -34.69 20.08 -11.16
C GLU A 330 -34.39 18.70 -11.76
N THR A 331 -34.61 18.55 -13.07
CA THR A 331 -34.17 17.40 -13.86
C THR A 331 -33.16 17.86 -14.90
N LYS A 332 -31.99 17.22 -14.95
CA LYS A 332 -30.91 17.52 -15.90
C LYS A 332 -30.42 16.28 -16.62
N LYS A 333 -29.74 16.47 -17.75
CA LYS A 333 -29.13 15.39 -18.54
C LYS A 333 -27.60 15.47 -18.45
N PRO A 334 -26.92 14.44 -17.94
CA PRO A 334 -25.46 14.39 -17.98
C PRO A 334 -24.94 14.50 -19.41
N SER A 335 -23.77 15.11 -19.59
CA SER A 335 -23.15 15.27 -20.90
C SER A 335 -21.63 15.16 -20.82
N LYS A 336 -20.98 14.83 -21.94
CA LYS A 336 -19.52 14.82 -22.05
C LYS A 336 -18.91 16.19 -21.77
N ASP A 337 -19.55 17.27 -22.25
CA ASP A 337 -19.08 18.65 -22.03
C ASP A 337 -19.13 19.04 -20.55
N GLY A 338 -20.11 18.50 -19.81
CA GLY A 338 -20.25 18.64 -18.36
C GLY A 338 -19.46 17.61 -17.55
N PHE A 339 -18.63 16.77 -18.18
CA PHE A 339 -17.88 15.70 -17.53
C PHE A 339 -18.75 14.69 -16.77
N PHE A 340 -20.00 14.49 -17.24
CA PHE A 340 -21.01 13.68 -16.57
C PHE A 340 -21.32 14.13 -15.12
N THR A 341 -21.06 15.40 -14.81
CA THR A 341 -21.43 16.05 -13.55
C THR A 341 -22.57 17.04 -13.79
N LEU A 342 -23.57 16.99 -12.92
CA LEU A 342 -24.70 17.90 -12.89
C LEU A 342 -24.61 18.81 -11.66
N GLU A 343 -24.69 20.12 -11.85
CA GLU A 343 -24.67 21.07 -10.75
C GLU A 343 -26.08 21.64 -10.51
N PHE A 344 -26.57 21.53 -9.28
CA PHE A 344 -27.85 22.04 -8.81
C PHE A 344 -27.58 23.14 -7.79
N ASN A 345 -27.89 24.38 -8.18
CA ASN A 345 -27.55 25.56 -7.39
C ASN A 345 -28.63 25.89 -6.37
N ASP A 346 -28.24 26.61 -5.32
CA ASP A 346 -29.15 27.22 -4.36
C ASP A 346 -30.07 26.24 -3.61
N VAL A 347 -29.60 25.03 -3.35
CA VAL A 347 -30.34 23.98 -2.64
C VAL A 347 -30.30 24.23 -1.14
N THR A 348 -31.48 24.40 -0.52
CA THR A 348 -31.59 24.62 0.93
C THR A 348 -31.34 23.33 1.70
N ILE A 349 -30.42 23.38 2.67
CA ILE A 349 -30.13 22.26 3.57
C ILE A 349 -31.04 22.33 4.80
N THR A 350 -31.76 21.25 5.07
CA THR A 350 -32.68 21.14 6.22
C THR A 350 -32.15 20.15 7.27
N SER A 351 -32.59 20.31 8.52
CA SER A 351 -32.16 19.48 9.65
C SER A 351 -32.68 18.04 9.61
N ASP A 352 -33.75 17.81 8.87
CA ASP A 352 -34.44 16.53 8.64
C ASP A 352 -34.44 16.16 7.15
N GLY A 353 -33.51 16.76 6.38
CA GLY A 353 -33.52 16.68 4.94
C GLY A 353 -33.10 15.33 4.37
N VAL A 354 -33.80 14.91 3.33
CA VAL A 354 -33.40 13.82 2.45
C VAL A 354 -33.10 14.41 1.08
N LEU A 355 -31.84 14.28 0.65
CA LEU A 355 -31.44 14.49 -0.73
C LEU A 355 -31.66 13.18 -1.48
N LYS A 356 -32.41 13.24 -2.57
CA LYS A 356 -32.62 12.07 -3.42
C LYS A 356 -32.31 12.43 -4.85
N ALA A 357 -31.38 11.72 -5.46
CA ALA A 357 -31.15 11.77 -6.90
C ALA A 357 -31.73 10.50 -7.52
N ILE A 358 -32.54 10.65 -8.56
CA ILE A 358 -33.07 9.52 -9.33
C ILE A 358 -32.58 9.65 -10.76
N GLY A 359 -31.71 8.73 -11.17
CA GLY A 359 -31.22 8.64 -12.52
C GLY A 359 -32.05 7.65 -13.32
N SER A 360 -32.33 7.97 -14.57
CA SER A 360 -33.02 7.08 -15.50
C SER A 360 -32.06 6.67 -16.59
N LYS A 361 -31.92 5.37 -16.84
CA LYS A 361 -31.14 4.83 -17.96
C LYS A 361 -31.92 3.72 -18.64
N ASN A 362 -32.20 3.85 -19.92
CA ASN A 362 -33.02 2.91 -20.69
C ASN A 362 -34.40 2.61 -20.04
N GLY A 363 -35.02 3.62 -19.42
CA GLY A 363 -36.32 3.49 -18.76
C GLY A 363 -36.30 2.84 -17.36
N GLN A 364 -35.14 2.42 -16.86
CA GLN A 364 -34.96 1.94 -15.49
C GLN A 364 -34.46 3.07 -14.58
N GLN A 365 -35.03 3.16 -13.37
CA GLN A 365 -34.64 4.14 -12.37
C GLN A 365 -33.60 3.60 -11.39
N TYR A 366 -32.66 4.46 -11.02
CA TYR A 366 -31.58 4.21 -10.08
C TYR A 366 -31.63 5.30 -9.01
N PRO A 367 -32.17 5.04 -7.81
CA PRO A 367 -32.20 6.04 -6.74
C PRO A 367 -30.87 6.07 -5.97
N TYR A 368 -30.47 7.27 -5.55
CA TYR A 368 -29.40 7.51 -4.60
C TYR A 368 -29.90 8.50 -3.54
N GLU A 369 -29.81 8.12 -2.27
CA GLU A 369 -30.32 8.94 -1.16
C GLU A 369 -29.18 9.30 -0.20
N VAL A 370 -29.15 10.58 0.20
CA VAL A 370 -28.31 11.08 1.28
C VAL A 370 -29.22 11.69 2.33
N ARG A 371 -29.07 11.24 3.58
CA ARG A 371 -29.87 11.69 4.71
C ARG A 371 -28.97 12.52 5.63
N MET A 372 -29.51 13.62 6.19
CA MET A 372 -28.80 14.38 7.22
C MET A 372 -28.55 13.47 8.44
N PRO A 373 -27.29 13.18 8.81
CA PRO A 373 -27.02 12.42 10.02
C PRO A 373 -27.37 13.25 11.26
N ALA A 374 -27.92 12.60 12.28
CA ALA A 374 -27.95 13.11 13.64
C ALA A 374 -26.57 12.93 14.31
N LYS A 375 -26.51 13.07 15.64
CA LYS A 375 -25.25 12.89 16.37
C LYS A 375 -24.77 11.43 16.29
N PRO A 376 -23.44 11.20 16.21
CA PRO A 376 -22.85 9.87 16.40
C PRO A 376 -23.47 9.12 17.58
N HIS A 377 -23.86 7.87 17.34
CA HIS A 377 -24.53 7.05 18.35
C HIS A 377 -23.87 5.69 18.55
N ARG A 378 -23.49 5.02 17.46
CA ARG A 378 -22.96 3.66 17.51
C ARG A 378 -21.91 3.40 16.43
N ILE A 379 -21.01 2.47 16.73
CA ILE A 379 -20.04 1.94 15.77
C ILE A 379 -20.69 0.76 15.02
N VAL A 380 -20.26 0.53 13.78
CA VAL A 380 -20.53 -0.69 13.02
C VAL A 380 -19.21 -1.25 12.50
N ALA A 381 -18.88 -2.47 12.92
CA ALA A 381 -17.72 -3.22 12.45
C ALA A 381 -18.16 -4.23 11.37
N THR A 382 -17.51 -4.21 10.22
CA THR A 382 -17.81 -5.11 9.10
C THR A 382 -16.54 -5.73 8.52
N SER A 383 -16.65 -6.96 8.03
CA SER A 383 -15.59 -7.61 7.26
C SER A 383 -16.20 -8.43 6.13
N ALA A 384 -15.48 -8.50 4.99
CA ALA A 384 -15.83 -9.42 3.92
C ALA A 384 -15.45 -10.87 4.27
N GLN A 385 -14.51 -11.06 5.20
CA GLN A 385 -14.06 -12.36 5.65
C GLN A 385 -14.69 -12.72 6.99
N SER A 386 -15.53 -13.75 7.01
CA SER A 386 -16.06 -14.34 8.24
C SER A 386 -15.33 -15.61 8.66
N ARG A 387 -14.47 -16.15 7.79
CA ARG A 387 -13.74 -17.41 8.01
C ARG A 387 -12.33 -17.33 7.42
N LEU A 388 -11.32 -17.72 8.19
CA LEU A 388 -9.90 -17.61 7.84
C LEU A 388 -9.13 -18.90 8.17
N PRO A 389 -8.05 -19.25 7.45
CA PRO A 389 -7.19 -20.37 7.81
C PRO A 389 -6.36 -20.06 9.06
N ALA A 390 -6.24 -21.04 9.94
CA ALA A 390 -5.44 -21.00 11.18
C ALA A 390 -3.98 -21.40 10.91
N ASP A 391 -3.26 -20.62 10.11
CA ASP A 391 -1.87 -20.90 9.71
C ASP A 391 -0.98 -19.64 9.66
N ARG A 392 -1.44 -18.53 10.26
CA ARG A 392 -0.80 -17.19 10.20
C ARG A 392 -0.92 -16.48 8.84
N SER A 393 -1.42 -17.13 7.79
CA SER A 393 -1.73 -16.49 6.50
C SER A 393 -3.14 -15.89 6.46
N GLY A 394 -4.02 -16.31 7.38
CA GLY A 394 -5.38 -15.79 7.48
C GLY A 394 -5.39 -14.31 7.86
N ILE A 395 -5.80 -13.45 6.92
CA ILE A 395 -5.88 -12.00 7.05
C ILE A 395 -7.30 -11.54 6.73
N ALA A 396 -7.87 -10.68 7.58
CA ALA A 396 -9.13 -9.97 7.31
C ALA A 396 -9.00 -8.47 7.53
N ILE A 397 -9.70 -7.70 6.70
CA ILE A 397 -9.90 -6.26 6.90
C ILE A 397 -11.17 -6.09 7.72
N ILE A 398 -11.08 -5.36 8.83
CA ILE A 398 -12.22 -4.93 9.64
C ILE A 398 -12.44 -3.45 9.41
N LYS A 399 -13.56 -3.09 8.80
CA LYS A 399 -13.98 -1.70 8.56
C LYS A 399 -14.87 -1.24 9.70
N ALA A 400 -14.50 -0.15 10.35
CA ALA A 400 -15.32 0.54 11.34
C ALA A 400 -15.98 1.77 10.71
N ASP A 401 -17.29 1.87 10.86
CA ASP A 401 -18.12 3.02 10.50
C ASP A 401 -18.84 3.56 11.75
N ILE A 402 -19.34 4.80 11.69
CA ILE A 402 -20.11 5.42 12.78
C ILE A 402 -21.46 5.84 12.24
N LEU A 403 -22.52 5.36 12.90
CA LEU A 403 -23.90 5.67 12.57
C LEU A 403 -24.56 6.48 13.69
N ASP A 404 -25.58 7.24 13.32
CA ASP A 404 -26.49 7.87 14.28
C ASP A 404 -27.52 6.88 14.86
N ALA A 405 -28.46 7.38 15.66
CA ALA A 405 -29.48 6.56 16.32
C ALA A 405 -30.55 5.98 15.36
N HIS A 406 -30.55 6.39 14.09
CA HIS A 406 -31.46 5.93 13.04
C HIS A 406 -30.72 5.18 11.92
N ASP A 407 -29.50 4.71 12.21
CA ASP A 407 -28.64 3.97 11.29
C ASP A 407 -28.20 4.77 10.05
N VAL A 408 -28.19 6.11 10.15
CA VAL A 408 -27.63 6.98 9.10
C VAL A 408 -26.12 7.16 9.32
N PRO A 409 -25.27 6.92 8.32
CA PRO A 409 -23.83 7.12 8.45
C PRO A 409 -23.44 8.57 8.72
N VAL A 410 -22.53 8.75 9.69
CA VAL A 410 -21.94 10.04 10.06
C VAL A 410 -20.54 10.14 9.45
N PHE A 411 -20.48 10.31 8.13
CA PHE A 411 -19.24 10.27 7.34
C PHE A 411 -18.18 11.31 7.71
N ASP A 412 -18.52 12.38 8.43
CA ASP A 412 -17.56 13.37 8.95
C ASP A 412 -17.12 13.10 10.40
N ALA A 413 -17.48 11.95 10.96
CA ALA A 413 -17.08 11.57 12.31
C ALA A 413 -15.57 11.28 12.40
N THR A 414 -14.95 11.88 13.42
CA THR A 414 -13.51 11.86 13.70
C THR A 414 -13.20 11.27 15.09
N ASN A 415 -14.17 10.60 15.70
CA ASN A 415 -14.07 10.00 17.02
C ASN A 415 -12.85 9.06 17.12
N THR A 416 -12.12 9.12 18.23
CA THR A 416 -11.05 8.16 18.51
C THR A 416 -11.62 6.75 18.62
N LEU A 417 -11.09 5.82 17.82
CA LEU A 417 -11.50 4.42 17.83
C LEU A 417 -10.47 3.57 18.57
N HIS A 418 -10.97 2.71 19.46
CA HIS A 418 -10.19 1.73 20.20
C HIS A 418 -10.54 0.32 19.72
N TRP A 419 -9.50 -0.45 19.42
CA TRP A 419 -9.58 -1.81 18.88
C TRP A 419 -9.04 -2.80 19.89
N GLU A 420 -9.85 -3.81 20.20
CA GLU A 420 -9.46 -4.94 21.03
C GLU A 420 -9.71 -6.24 20.27
N ILE A 421 -8.88 -7.24 20.54
CA ILE A 421 -9.00 -8.57 19.96
C ILE A 421 -8.83 -9.62 21.07
N ALA A 422 -9.68 -10.64 21.03
CA ALA A 422 -9.59 -11.85 21.83
C ALA A 422 -9.68 -13.08 20.93
N GLY A 423 -9.15 -14.21 21.40
CA GLY A 423 -9.08 -15.45 20.63
C GLY A 423 -7.73 -15.65 19.92
N PRO A 424 -7.64 -16.65 19.03
CA PRO A 424 -6.36 -17.11 18.47
C PRO A 424 -5.90 -16.24 17.27
N GLY A 425 -5.66 -14.96 17.52
CA GLY A 425 -5.14 -14.01 16.53
C GLY A 425 -4.69 -12.68 17.13
N SER A 426 -4.26 -11.76 16.28
CA SER A 426 -3.76 -10.43 16.67
C SER A 426 -4.24 -9.34 15.73
N LEU A 427 -4.31 -8.10 16.23
CA LEU A 427 -4.35 -6.91 15.38
C LEU A 427 -2.99 -6.75 14.70
N VAL A 428 -3.01 -6.35 13.44
CA VAL A 428 -1.80 -5.96 12.68
C VAL A 428 -1.59 -4.45 12.78
N GLY A 429 -2.68 -3.66 12.70
CA GLY A 429 -2.65 -2.23 12.94
C GLY A 429 -2.69 -1.87 14.44
N PRO A 430 -2.59 -0.57 14.76
CA PRO A 430 -2.57 -0.11 16.14
C PRO A 430 -3.90 -0.34 16.87
N LYS A 431 -3.86 -0.31 18.21
CA LYS A 431 -5.06 -0.42 19.05
C LYS A 431 -5.88 0.87 19.12
N VAL A 432 -5.31 2.00 18.74
CA VAL A 432 -5.97 3.31 18.85
C VAL A 432 -5.79 4.06 17.55
N TYR A 433 -6.90 4.55 17.01
CA TYR A 433 -6.96 5.38 15.81
C TYR A 433 -7.53 6.73 16.20
N GLU A 434 -6.66 7.73 16.27
CA GLU A 434 -7.03 9.13 16.42
C GLU A 434 -7.11 9.76 15.04
N SER A 435 -8.14 10.60 14.81
CA SER A 435 -8.28 11.28 13.53
C SER A 435 -7.07 12.19 13.28
N ASP A 436 -6.43 11.96 12.15
CA ASP A 436 -5.29 12.72 11.66
C ASP A 436 -5.72 14.09 11.12
N ILE A 437 -7.02 14.39 11.01
CA ILE A 437 -7.52 15.57 10.31
C ILE A 437 -7.16 16.91 10.95
N ASN A 438 -6.76 16.92 12.21
CA ASN A 438 -6.31 18.13 12.90
C ASN A 438 -4.78 18.19 13.02
N LYS A 439 -4.07 17.23 12.43
CA LYS A 439 -2.62 17.26 12.32
C LYS A 439 -2.24 18.18 11.16
N LEU A 440 -1.06 18.76 11.26
CA LEU A 440 -0.45 19.52 10.18
C LEU A 440 0.99 19.05 10.06
N GLU A 441 1.32 18.47 8.91
CA GLU A 441 2.67 17.99 8.58
C GLU A 441 3.24 17.02 9.62
N SER A 442 2.39 16.13 10.16
CA SER A 442 2.82 15.13 11.14
C SER A 442 3.53 13.96 10.49
N LYS A 443 4.67 13.54 11.04
CA LYS A 443 5.39 12.31 10.64
C LYS A 443 4.72 11.01 11.08
N THR A 444 3.69 11.11 11.93
CA THR A 444 3.00 9.94 12.48
C THR A 444 1.49 10.07 12.35
N GLY A 445 0.86 8.97 11.98
CA GLY A 445 -0.58 8.90 11.80
C GLY A 445 -1.02 7.51 11.41
N THR A 446 -2.33 7.34 11.33
CA THR A 446 -2.94 6.09 10.88
C THR A 446 -3.55 6.22 9.48
N GLY A 447 -3.47 7.41 8.85
CA GLY A 447 -4.23 7.72 7.64
C GLY A 447 -5.72 7.89 7.90
N TYR A 448 -6.14 7.97 9.17
CA TYR A 448 -7.55 8.10 9.56
C TYR A 448 -7.96 9.58 9.49
N GLY A 449 -8.50 10.03 8.36
CA GLY A 449 -9.12 11.35 8.29
C GLY A 449 -10.50 11.34 8.95
N VAL A 450 -11.43 10.64 8.32
CA VAL A 450 -12.83 10.47 8.74
C VAL A 450 -13.26 9.02 8.52
N VAL A 451 -14.37 8.60 9.13
CA VAL A 451 -14.92 7.24 8.94
C VAL A 451 -15.46 7.04 7.51
N PRO A 452 -15.50 5.80 7.00
CA PRO A 452 -15.00 4.58 7.63
C PRO A 452 -13.47 4.47 7.60
N VAL A 453 -12.92 3.73 8.56
CA VAL A 453 -11.49 3.39 8.64
C VAL A 453 -11.32 1.90 8.90
N CYS A 454 -10.21 1.31 8.43
CA CYS A 454 -9.98 -0.11 8.58
C CYS A 454 -8.80 -0.44 9.51
N ASN A 455 -8.93 -1.55 10.22
CA ASN A 455 -7.83 -2.24 10.87
C ASN A 455 -7.74 -3.67 10.32
N VAL A 456 -6.58 -4.30 10.46
CA VAL A 456 -6.31 -5.62 9.92
C VAL A 456 -6.11 -6.59 11.08
N VAL A 457 -6.68 -7.79 10.94
CA VAL A 457 -6.45 -8.90 11.87
C VAL A 457 -5.75 -10.05 11.17
N ARG A 458 -4.90 -10.73 11.93
CA ARG A 458 -4.17 -11.92 11.51
C ARG A 458 -4.49 -13.08 12.45
N THR A 459 -4.79 -14.23 11.88
CA THR A 459 -4.95 -15.49 12.62
C THR A 459 -3.62 -15.99 13.18
N SER A 460 -3.67 -16.78 14.25
CA SER A 460 -2.53 -17.61 14.66
C SER A 460 -2.55 -18.96 13.94
N ASN A 461 -1.70 -19.90 14.36
CA ASN A 461 -1.75 -21.30 13.91
C ASN A 461 -2.77 -22.16 14.69
N VAL A 462 -3.60 -21.54 15.53
CA VAL A 462 -4.61 -22.22 16.34
C VAL A 462 -6.00 -21.86 15.80
N ALA A 463 -6.81 -22.90 15.56
CA ALA A 463 -8.20 -22.72 15.18
C ALA A 463 -9.05 -22.28 16.40
N GLY A 464 -10.07 -21.46 16.15
CA GLY A 464 -10.97 -20.93 17.15
C GLY A 464 -11.62 -19.63 16.69
N GLU A 465 -12.49 -19.07 17.51
CA GLU A 465 -13.17 -17.83 17.20
C GLU A 465 -12.33 -16.61 17.60
N LEU A 466 -12.12 -15.68 16.67
CA LEU A 466 -11.56 -14.36 16.94
C LEU A 466 -12.71 -13.40 17.19
N MET A 467 -12.65 -12.69 18.31
CA MET A 467 -13.59 -11.63 18.64
C MET A 467 -12.87 -10.29 18.57
N VAL A 468 -13.34 -9.40 17.70
CA VAL A 468 -12.77 -8.05 17.52
C VAL A 468 -13.80 -7.03 17.98
N ILE A 469 -13.43 -6.21 18.96
CA ILE A 469 -14.29 -5.17 19.54
C ILE A 469 -13.78 -3.81 19.08
N VAL A 470 -14.69 -2.96 18.60
CA VAL A 470 -14.39 -1.57 18.24
C VAL A 470 -15.23 -0.65 19.12
N SER A 471 -14.56 0.27 19.82
CA SER A 471 -15.19 1.16 20.80
C SER A 471 -14.71 2.61 20.68
N SER A 472 -15.51 3.55 21.17
CA SER A 472 -15.18 4.97 21.28
C SER A 472 -15.92 5.55 22.48
N PRO A 473 -15.33 6.49 23.25
CA PRO A 473 -16.05 7.19 24.31
C PRO A 473 -17.38 7.78 23.81
N GLY A 474 -18.47 7.48 24.54
CA GLY A 474 -19.81 8.01 24.26
C GLY A 474 -20.58 7.32 23.14
N LEU A 475 -20.00 6.34 22.45
CA LEU A 475 -20.67 5.54 21.41
C LEU A 475 -20.95 4.11 21.90
N ILE A 476 -22.01 3.50 21.40
CA ILE A 476 -22.23 2.06 21.53
C ILE A 476 -21.16 1.34 20.69
N SER A 477 -20.36 0.48 21.32
CA SER A 477 -19.34 -0.33 20.64
C SER A 477 -19.98 -1.42 19.79
N ASP A 478 -19.20 -1.97 18.85
CA ASP A 478 -19.59 -3.14 18.08
C ASP A 478 -18.56 -4.26 18.21
N THR A 479 -18.99 -5.49 17.97
CA THR A 479 -18.17 -6.69 18.05
C THR A 479 -18.40 -7.56 16.83
N ILE A 480 -17.32 -7.93 16.14
CA ILE A 480 -17.35 -8.86 15.02
C ILE A 480 -16.63 -10.16 15.40
N LEU A 481 -17.23 -11.28 15.00
CA LEU A 481 -16.69 -12.63 15.19
C LEU A 481 -16.16 -13.15 13.86
N ILE A 482 -14.96 -13.73 13.87
CA ILE A 482 -14.32 -14.36 12.70
C ILE A 482 -13.88 -15.76 13.09
N GLU A 483 -14.29 -16.74 12.30
CA GLU A 483 -13.93 -18.14 12.52
C GLU A 483 -12.52 -18.41 11.96
N SER A 484 -11.54 -18.68 12.82
CA SER A 484 -10.25 -19.25 12.42
C SER A 484 -10.38 -20.77 12.41
N VAL A 485 -10.19 -21.37 11.23
CA VAL A 485 -10.39 -22.80 11.03
C VAL A 485 -9.09 -23.49 10.67
N LYS A 486 -8.95 -24.76 11.06
CA LYS A 486 -7.84 -25.57 10.59
C LYS A 486 -7.80 -25.47 9.05
N PRO A 487 -6.65 -25.14 8.44
CA PRO A 487 -6.53 -25.12 6.99
C PRO A 487 -7.03 -26.45 6.43
N ALA A 488 -7.63 -26.42 5.24
CA ALA A 488 -7.84 -27.67 4.52
C ALA A 488 -6.47 -28.35 4.34
N ASP A 489 -6.41 -29.67 4.44
CA ASP A 489 -5.21 -30.42 4.04
C ASP A 489 -4.99 -30.10 2.55
N ASP A 490 -4.12 -29.13 2.26
CA ASP A 490 -3.88 -28.68 0.91
C ASP A 490 -3.15 -29.82 0.20
N GLN A 491 -3.85 -30.56 -0.66
CA GLN A 491 -3.24 -31.51 -1.60
C GLN A 491 -2.47 -30.80 -2.73
N ARG A 492 -1.94 -29.60 -2.48
CA ARG A 492 -0.97 -28.96 -3.37
C ARG A 492 0.42 -29.33 -2.91
N TYR A 493 1.00 -30.25 -3.66
CA TYR A 493 2.38 -30.70 -3.61
C TYR A 493 3.38 -29.55 -3.80
N ILE A 494 3.52 -28.71 -2.80
CA ILE A 494 4.85 -28.30 -2.36
C ILE A 494 4.96 -28.81 -0.93
N GLU A 495 5.21 -30.11 -0.80
CA GLU A 495 5.98 -30.54 0.36
C GLU A 495 7.32 -29.84 0.21
N GLU A 496 7.65 -28.95 1.16
CA GLU A 496 9.06 -28.79 1.47
C GLU A 496 9.50 -30.20 1.83
N VAL A 497 10.22 -30.87 0.92
CA VAL A 497 10.68 -32.24 1.13
C VAL A 497 11.27 -32.23 2.53
N ALA A 498 10.71 -33.04 3.44
CA ALA A 498 11.34 -33.26 4.73
C ALA A 498 12.75 -33.71 4.38
N LEU A 499 13.71 -32.79 4.51
CA LEU A 499 15.06 -33.03 4.05
C LEU A 499 15.56 -34.20 4.87
N ASP A 500 15.64 -35.38 4.25
CA ASP A 500 16.35 -36.48 4.86
C ASP A 500 17.77 -35.94 5.08
N ASN A 501 18.23 -35.98 6.33
CA ASN A 501 19.42 -35.24 6.77
C ASN A 501 20.68 -35.56 5.94
N ASP A 502 20.64 -36.63 5.14
CA ASP A 502 21.70 -37.11 4.28
C ASP A 502 21.84 -36.37 2.92
N ALA A 503 20.87 -35.55 2.49
CA ALA A 503 20.97 -34.84 1.20
C ALA A 503 21.67 -33.46 1.29
N ARG A 504 21.94 -32.94 2.48
CA ARG A 504 22.82 -31.78 2.67
C ARG A 504 24.28 -32.24 2.70
N ALA A 505 24.85 -32.55 1.54
CA ALA A 505 26.29 -32.36 1.43
C ALA A 505 26.54 -30.85 1.65
N MET A 506 27.17 -30.48 2.77
CA MET A 506 27.60 -29.11 2.98
C MET A 506 28.32 -28.64 1.72
N VAL A 507 27.84 -27.56 1.10
CA VAL A 507 28.63 -26.85 0.12
C VAL A 507 29.93 -26.50 0.83
N LYS A 508 31.05 -27.09 0.40
CA LYS A 508 32.35 -26.75 0.93
C LYS A 508 32.55 -25.27 0.65
N LYS A 509 32.70 -24.49 1.73
CA LYS A 509 32.98 -23.06 1.68
C LYS A 509 34.01 -22.80 0.59
N ASP A 510 33.67 -21.96 -0.37
CA ASP A 510 34.65 -21.42 -1.30
C ASP A 510 35.60 -20.53 -0.50
N THR A 511 36.80 -21.03 -0.24
CA THR A 511 37.83 -20.32 0.52
C THR A 511 38.52 -19.22 -0.30
N THR A 512 38.17 -19.07 -1.58
CA THR A 512 38.68 -17.99 -2.44
C THR A 512 37.87 -16.70 -2.31
N MET A 513 36.64 -16.79 -1.79
CA MET A 513 35.83 -15.62 -1.42
C MET A 513 36.24 -15.11 -0.03
N ASN A 514 36.96 -13.98 -0.02
CA ASN A 514 37.18 -13.21 1.19
C ASN A 514 35.94 -12.38 1.50
N TYR A 515 35.06 -12.93 2.33
CA TYR A 515 34.03 -12.14 3.00
C TYR A 515 34.73 -11.16 3.94
N VAL A 516 34.54 -9.85 3.72
CA VAL A 516 34.93 -8.81 4.68
C VAL A 516 33.70 -8.57 5.55
N PRO A 517 33.60 -9.11 6.77
CA PRO A 517 32.48 -8.79 7.64
C PRO A 517 32.58 -7.32 8.04
N LEU A 518 31.53 -6.56 7.77
CA LEU A 518 31.43 -5.15 8.16
C LEU A 518 31.24 -4.95 9.68
N VAL A 519 31.03 -6.03 10.46
CA VAL A 519 30.92 -5.99 11.93
C VAL A 519 31.48 -7.29 12.53
N GLU A 520 32.33 -7.22 13.55
CA GLU A 520 32.72 -8.40 14.34
C GLU A 520 31.50 -8.94 15.11
N VAL A 521 31.14 -10.21 14.88
CA VAL A 521 30.02 -10.86 15.55
C VAL A 521 30.45 -11.34 16.94
N GLU A 522 29.87 -10.76 18.00
CA GLU A 522 30.16 -11.13 19.40
C GLU A 522 29.20 -12.19 19.92
N ILE A 523 27.89 -12.00 19.69
CA ILE A 523 26.87 -13.00 19.98
C ILE A 523 26.46 -13.65 18.66
N VAL A 524 26.64 -14.97 18.59
CA VAL A 524 26.41 -15.76 17.38
C VAL A 524 24.92 -16.02 17.13
N PRO A 525 24.48 -16.00 15.87
CA PRO A 525 23.11 -16.34 15.50
C PRO A 525 22.80 -17.83 15.69
N ILE A 526 21.51 -18.14 15.78
CA ILE A 526 20.95 -19.49 15.85
C ILE A 526 20.22 -19.81 14.54
N ARG A 527 20.18 -21.09 14.18
CA ARG A 527 19.58 -21.54 12.91
C ARG A 527 18.14 -22.01 13.05
N GLU A 528 17.73 -22.35 14.28
CA GLU A 528 16.45 -22.98 14.57
C GLU A 528 15.87 -22.37 15.84
N ASN A 529 14.53 -22.43 15.96
CA ASN A 529 13.83 -21.99 17.17
C ASN A 529 14.27 -22.86 18.36
N HIS A 530 14.32 -22.25 19.54
CA HIS A 530 14.69 -22.95 20.75
C HIS A 530 13.67 -22.73 21.87
N PRO A 531 13.15 -23.80 22.49
CA PRO A 531 12.32 -23.65 23.68
C PRO A 531 13.19 -23.17 24.85
N ILE A 532 12.75 -22.11 25.52
CA ILE A 532 13.33 -21.56 26.73
C ILE A 532 12.33 -21.79 27.86
N VAL A 533 12.75 -22.53 28.89
CA VAL A 533 11.89 -22.82 30.03
C VAL A 533 11.89 -21.63 31.00
N GLY A 534 10.72 -21.05 31.22
CA GLY A 534 10.50 -19.94 32.16
C GLY A 534 9.01 -19.77 32.45
N ALA A 535 8.67 -19.02 33.50
CA ALA A 535 7.28 -18.76 33.92
C ALA A 535 6.95 -17.27 33.98
N ASP A 536 7.96 -16.42 34.07
CA ASP A 536 7.86 -14.98 34.21
C ASP A 536 9.07 -14.29 33.58
N PHE A 537 9.02 -12.96 33.51
CA PHE A 537 10.09 -12.15 32.92
C PHE A 537 11.48 -12.49 33.48
N ASN A 538 11.61 -12.62 34.81
CA ASN A 538 12.92 -12.85 35.45
C ASN A 538 13.48 -14.26 35.16
N SER A 539 12.62 -15.28 35.16
CA SER A 539 13.02 -16.64 34.81
C SER A 539 13.38 -16.77 33.33
N TYR A 540 12.65 -16.13 32.42
CA TYR A 540 13.03 -16.06 31.00
C TYR A 540 14.34 -15.32 30.79
N ARG A 541 14.53 -14.17 31.45
CA ARG A 541 15.76 -13.39 31.38
C ARG A 541 16.98 -14.20 31.79
N ASN A 542 16.87 -14.93 32.90
CA ASN A 542 17.94 -15.81 33.38
C ASN A 542 18.18 -17.00 32.43
N ALA A 543 17.12 -17.61 31.89
CA ALA A 543 17.25 -18.74 30.98
C ALA A 543 17.88 -18.33 29.62
N ILE A 544 17.55 -17.14 29.11
CA ILE A 544 18.17 -16.56 27.91
C ILE A 544 19.63 -16.21 28.16
N ASP A 545 19.96 -15.63 29.33
CA ASP A 545 21.34 -15.35 29.73
C ASP A 545 22.20 -16.63 29.70
N GLN A 546 21.70 -17.72 30.28
CA GLN A 546 22.37 -19.03 30.23
C GLN A 546 22.45 -19.58 28.81
N PHE A 547 21.39 -19.45 28.02
CA PHE A 547 21.35 -19.87 26.64
C PHE A 547 22.44 -19.17 25.80
N ILE A 548 22.55 -17.84 25.91
CA ILE A 548 23.57 -17.05 25.21
C ILE A 548 24.98 -17.45 25.67
N LYS A 549 25.21 -17.56 26.98
CA LYS A 549 26.51 -17.95 27.55
C LYS A 549 26.97 -19.33 27.12
N SER A 550 26.05 -20.28 26.99
CA SER A 550 26.37 -21.64 26.55
C SER A 550 26.90 -21.71 25.11
N ARG A 551 26.58 -20.70 24.28
CA ARG A 551 26.90 -20.67 22.84
C ARG A 551 28.01 -19.69 22.47
N ASN A 552 28.35 -18.76 23.35
CA ASN A 552 29.32 -17.71 23.08
C ASN A 552 30.46 -17.81 24.09
N ARG A 553 31.66 -18.21 23.61
CA ARG A 553 32.82 -18.46 24.47
C ARG A 553 33.40 -17.19 25.10
N TRP A 554 33.30 -16.06 24.41
CA TRP A 554 33.86 -14.78 24.84
C TRP A 554 32.97 -13.64 24.33
N PHE A 555 32.39 -12.86 25.25
CA PHE A 555 31.71 -11.59 24.96
C PHE A 555 31.59 -10.78 26.27
N ASN A 556 31.39 -9.46 26.18
CA ASN A 556 31.30 -8.60 27.37
C ASN A 556 29.93 -8.69 28.06
N GLN A 557 29.85 -9.47 29.13
CA GLN A 557 28.63 -9.70 29.92
C GLN A 557 28.26 -8.52 30.81
N ASP A 558 29.22 -7.66 31.13
CA ASP A 558 29.02 -6.47 31.96
C ASP A 558 28.62 -5.25 31.13
N ALA A 559 28.58 -5.38 29.79
CA ALA A 559 28.14 -4.32 28.89
C ALA A 559 26.71 -3.91 29.20
N TYR A 560 26.47 -2.59 29.26
CA TYR A 560 25.12 -2.07 29.50
C TYR A 560 24.13 -2.54 28.42
N GLY A 561 24.57 -2.55 27.15
CA GLY A 561 23.77 -3.07 26.03
C GLY A 561 23.43 -4.56 26.15
N TYR A 562 24.23 -5.35 26.88
CA TYR A 562 23.91 -6.76 27.10
C TYR A 562 22.72 -6.92 28.06
N GLN A 563 22.63 -6.06 29.09
CA GLN A 563 21.48 -6.04 29.98
C GLN A 563 20.20 -5.64 29.24
N VAL A 564 20.30 -4.67 28.31
CA VAL A 564 19.18 -4.27 27.43
C VAL A 564 18.77 -5.40 26.50
N LEU A 565 19.73 -6.10 25.88
CA LEU A 565 19.48 -7.29 25.05
C LEU A 565 18.67 -8.35 25.82
N LEU A 566 19.11 -8.67 27.04
CA LEU A 566 18.41 -9.64 27.89
C LEU A 566 16.99 -9.20 28.23
N ASP A 567 16.78 -7.91 28.51
CA ASP A 567 15.45 -7.36 28.81
C ASP A 567 14.52 -7.42 27.61
N VAL A 568 15.00 -7.10 26.40
CA VAL A 568 14.21 -7.18 25.16
C VAL A 568 13.82 -8.61 24.86
N LEU A 569 14.79 -9.54 24.90
CA LEU A 569 14.53 -10.95 24.65
C LEU A 569 13.57 -11.53 25.69
N ALA A 570 13.74 -11.22 26.98
CA ALA A 570 12.85 -11.70 28.04
C ALA A 570 11.42 -11.17 27.89
N LYS A 571 11.23 -9.89 27.51
CA LYS A 571 9.90 -9.33 27.18
C LYS A 571 9.26 -10.10 26.02
N LYS A 572 10.03 -10.40 24.97
CA LYS A 572 9.54 -11.21 23.84
C LYS A 572 9.17 -12.63 24.27
N MET A 573 9.98 -13.29 25.09
CA MET A 573 9.68 -14.64 25.58
C MET A 573 8.37 -14.71 26.38
N VAL A 574 8.07 -13.68 27.18
CA VAL A 574 6.76 -13.56 27.87
C VAL A 574 5.62 -13.51 26.85
N SER A 575 5.78 -12.78 25.75
CA SER A 575 4.78 -12.72 24.68
C SER A 575 4.70 -14.00 23.83
N MET A 576 5.78 -14.78 23.77
CA MET A 576 5.93 -15.97 22.90
C MET A 576 5.79 -17.30 23.66
N GLN A 577 5.34 -17.26 24.91
CA GLN A 577 5.13 -18.44 25.76
C GLN A 577 6.32 -19.41 25.82
N GLY A 578 7.54 -18.90 25.82
CA GLY A 578 8.74 -19.73 25.99
C GLY A 578 9.36 -20.28 24.70
N GLU A 579 8.88 -19.90 23.51
CA GLU A 579 9.58 -20.22 22.25
C GLU A 579 10.48 -19.06 21.78
N LEU A 580 11.79 -19.27 21.71
CA LEU A 580 12.76 -18.30 21.18
C LEU A 580 12.88 -18.51 19.66
N ILE A 581 12.25 -17.63 18.89
CA ILE A 581 12.28 -17.70 17.43
C ILE A 581 13.65 -17.27 16.91
N ALA A 582 14.22 -18.06 15.97
CA ALA A 582 15.54 -17.84 15.42
C ALA A 582 15.69 -16.44 14.79
N ASP A 583 14.71 -16.03 13.97
CA ASP A 583 14.76 -14.74 13.28
C ASP A 583 14.68 -13.55 14.24
N ASP A 584 13.77 -13.60 15.23
CA ASP A 584 13.67 -12.57 16.26
C ASP A 584 14.96 -12.48 17.09
N TYR A 585 15.52 -13.62 17.49
CA TYR A 585 16.78 -13.68 18.21
C TYR A 585 17.91 -13.09 17.35
N ASN A 586 18.06 -13.56 16.11
CA ASN A 586 19.12 -13.14 15.20
C ASN A 586 19.03 -11.65 14.87
N PHE A 587 17.82 -11.12 14.71
CA PHE A 587 17.60 -9.70 14.50
C PHE A 587 18.07 -8.88 15.71
N ILE A 588 17.67 -9.25 16.93
CA ILE A 588 18.00 -8.48 18.14
C ILE A 588 19.49 -8.60 18.51
N ILE A 589 20.10 -9.79 18.40
CA ILE A 589 21.54 -9.91 18.65
C ILE A 589 22.35 -9.15 17.60
N ASN A 590 21.85 -9.00 16.37
CA ASN A 590 22.52 -8.20 15.34
C ASN A 590 22.53 -6.72 15.73
N GLN A 591 21.42 -6.21 16.28
CA GLN A 591 21.38 -4.86 16.87
C GLN A 591 22.36 -4.72 18.04
N TYR A 592 22.47 -5.74 18.91
CA TYR A 592 23.48 -5.74 19.97
C TYR A 592 24.91 -5.74 19.43
N ASN A 593 25.22 -6.56 18.41
CA ASN A 593 26.55 -6.63 17.81
C ASN A 593 26.95 -5.27 17.19
N GLN A 594 26.00 -4.57 16.56
CA GLN A 594 26.20 -3.20 16.05
C GLN A 594 26.43 -2.19 17.18
N TYR A 595 25.61 -2.22 18.23
CA TYR A 595 25.81 -1.40 19.42
C TYR A 595 27.17 -1.66 20.06
N TYR A 596 27.58 -2.91 20.19
CA TYR A 596 28.82 -3.28 20.85
C TYR A 596 30.05 -2.85 20.04
N GLU A 597 29.96 -2.86 18.71
CA GLU A 597 31.01 -2.29 17.87
C GLU A 597 31.16 -0.78 18.10
N LEU A 598 30.04 -0.05 18.20
CA LEU A 598 30.05 1.37 18.61
C LEU A 598 30.69 1.55 20.00
N GLU A 599 30.33 0.71 20.97
CA GLU A 599 30.90 0.72 22.32
C GLU A 599 32.41 0.45 22.31
N LYS A 600 32.89 -0.54 21.55
CA LYS A 600 34.32 -0.81 21.35
C LYS A 600 35.04 0.41 20.78
N GLN A 601 34.46 1.08 19.80
CA GLN A 601 35.08 2.24 19.15
C GLN A 601 35.10 3.47 20.05
N ILE A 602 34.04 3.72 20.83
CA ILE A 602 34.00 4.78 21.84
C ILE A 602 35.06 4.51 22.93
N ASN A 603 35.19 3.26 23.35
CA ASN A 603 36.20 2.84 24.35
C ASN A 603 37.64 2.92 23.83
N ARG A 604 37.88 2.75 22.53
CA ARG A 604 39.23 2.69 21.93
C ARG A 604 39.78 4.04 21.41
N GLY A 605 39.04 5.16 21.47
CA GLY A 605 39.48 6.35 20.72
C GLY A 605 38.98 7.73 21.15
N THR A 606 38.45 7.90 22.36
CA THR A 606 37.80 9.17 22.76
C THR A 606 38.50 9.93 23.88
N GLY A 607 39.35 9.29 24.70
CA GLY A 607 39.95 9.94 25.88
C GLY A 607 38.94 10.32 26.98
N ALA A 608 37.68 9.90 26.82
CA ALA A 608 36.57 10.28 27.69
C ALA A 608 36.59 9.53 29.02
N THR A 609 36.02 10.14 30.06
CA THR A 609 35.87 9.49 31.37
C THR A 609 34.83 8.36 31.29
N GLU A 610 34.87 7.41 32.23
CA GLU A 610 33.87 6.33 32.28
C GLU A 610 32.44 6.86 32.49
N GLU A 611 32.29 8.00 33.18
CA GLU A 611 30.99 8.65 33.38
C GLU A 611 30.42 9.20 32.05
N ASP A 612 31.24 9.88 31.25
CA ASP A 612 30.85 10.41 29.94
C ASP A 612 30.48 9.29 28.96
N LYS A 613 31.24 8.19 28.96
CA LYS A 613 30.96 7.03 28.12
C LYS A 613 29.62 6.40 28.46
N VAL A 614 29.30 6.26 29.76
CA VAL A 614 28.01 5.72 30.21
C VAL A 614 26.85 6.63 29.84
N GLU A 615 27.01 7.96 29.96
CA GLU A 615 25.98 8.93 29.57
C GLU A 615 25.62 8.81 28.07
N VAL A 616 26.62 8.56 27.22
CA VAL A 616 26.43 8.43 25.77
C VAL A 616 25.90 7.05 25.40
N LEU A 617 26.48 5.98 25.91
CA LEU A 617 26.17 4.61 25.50
C LEU A 617 24.78 4.15 25.93
N LYS A 618 24.28 4.62 27.08
CA LYS A 618 23.01 4.18 27.65
C LYS A 618 21.77 4.52 26.78
N PRO A 619 21.61 5.75 26.27
CA PRO A 619 20.58 6.07 25.27
C PRO A 619 20.71 5.24 23.98
N TYR A 620 21.94 5.01 23.50
CA TYR A 620 22.18 4.25 22.27
C TYR A 620 21.86 2.77 22.40
N ALA A 621 22.20 2.13 23.51
CA ALA A 621 21.80 0.75 23.79
C ALA A 621 20.28 0.59 23.68
N LYS A 622 19.53 1.55 24.23
CA LYS A 622 18.07 1.55 24.16
C LYS A 622 17.55 1.79 22.74
N SER A 623 18.11 2.79 22.06
CA SER A 623 17.68 3.19 20.71
C SER A 623 17.97 2.11 19.66
N ILE A 624 19.18 1.53 19.67
CA ILE A 624 19.61 0.52 18.70
C ILE A 624 18.94 -0.83 19.01
N ILE A 625 19.02 -1.30 20.26
CA ILE A 625 18.60 -2.67 20.61
C ILE A 625 17.10 -2.77 20.86
N GLU A 626 16.46 -1.78 21.51
CA GLU A 626 15.01 -1.84 21.74
C GLU A 626 14.20 -1.25 20.57
N GLN A 627 14.70 -0.19 19.91
CA GLN A 627 13.92 0.58 18.92
C GLN A 627 14.38 0.37 17.47
N SER A 628 15.44 -0.41 17.25
CA SER A 628 16.02 -0.64 15.91
C SER A 628 16.36 0.65 15.15
N ALA A 629 16.70 1.71 15.89
CA ALA A 629 17.03 2.99 15.29
C ALA A 629 18.41 2.93 14.62
N PRO A 630 18.56 3.40 13.36
CA PRO A 630 19.86 3.52 12.73
C PRO A 630 20.70 4.58 13.44
N VAL A 631 22.00 4.33 13.58
CA VAL A 631 22.95 5.27 14.21
C VAL A 631 24.11 5.56 13.28
N ASP A 632 24.32 6.84 12.99
CA ASP A 632 25.51 7.33 12.29
C ASP A 632 26.69 7.38 13.28
N VAL A 633 27.49 6.31 13.26
CA VAL A 633 28.63 6.08 14.15
C VAL A 633 29.69 7.17 14.01
N GLU A 634 29.91 7.72 12.82
CA GLU A 634 30.94 8.74 12.58
C GLU A 634 30.51 10.11 13.10
N ARG A 635 29.24 10.47 12.90
CA ARG A 635 28.67 11.69 13.50
C ARG A 635 28.75 11.67 15.02
N GLU A 636 28.48 10.53 15.63
CA GLU A 636 28.48 10.40 17.07
C GLU A 636 29.90 10.42 17.66
N LYS A 637 30.88 9.80 17.00
CA LYS A 637 32.30 9.97 17.34
C LYS A 637 32.70 11.44 17.32
N LEU A 638 32.24 12.21 16.34
CA LEU A 638 32.50 13.64 16.25
C LEU A 638 31.88 14.40 17.44
N ARG A 639 30.65 14.06 17.82
CA ARG A 639 29.96 14.65 18.99
C ARG A 639 30.74 14.40 20.28
N ILE A 640 31.21 13.18 20.51
CA ILE A 640 31.97 12.81 21.72
C ILE A 640 33.33 13.51 21.76
N ARG A 641 34.05 13.57 20.62
CA ARG A 641 35.32 14.32 20.54
C ARG A 641 35.13 15.81 20.85
N ASN A 642 33.99 16.38 20.46
CA ASN A 642 33.66 17.79 20.71
C ASN A 642 33.13 18.06 22.13
N MET A 643 32.84 17.03 22.95
CA MET A 643 32.50 17.21 24.38
C MET A 643 33.75 17.45 25.24
N HIS A 644 34.96 17.29 24.68
CA HIS A 644 36.25 17.44 25.38
C HIS A 644 37.17 18.52 24.78
N PHE A 645 36.60 19.47 24.03
CA PHE A 645 37.27 20.71 23.63
C PHE A 645 36.50 21.95 24.07
#